data_AF-A0A2P6U2A5-F1
#
_entry.id   AF-A0A2P6U2A5-F1
#
_cell.length_a   1.000
_cell.length_b   1.000
_cell.length_c   1.000
_cell.angle_alpha   90.00
_cell.angle_beta   90.00
_cell.angle_gamma   90.00
#
_symmetry.space_group_name_H-M   'P 1'
#
loop_
_entity.id
_entity.type
_entity.pdbx_description
1 polymer ?
#
loop_
_entity_poly.entity_id
_entity_poly.type
_entity_poly.pdbx_seq_one_letter_code
_entity_poly.pdbx_strand_id
1 'polypeptide(L)'
;MMQDAARADQPGAVRLLMQAGHPASSKAVATAVRQFSAAALDALLAHGPPEPPAVLDISAPYLLVLPSVERCPYTCPALAALHACTTQAVHPAHALLLPLLERLLAVGCHPTVYNGVPARIEGGPLHILKQLDALVQDSALDLEGKNRWLALALEHPPWSPPQHARFLPSFRRTSATLLLAACRGRFGSLPHELLLHIIGLAAYPLSAWAHLDVPPVLAPPQQIASPSPFGMSEGDLEQQAAPPGPQAVEPSALQPAEAAQLGPKDMSHDEDDTAVAERAGSADSDAAAAAGPAFDAPFAWPAPPFAWYQDALLLFLLGGTMGAFAYGYLKAITEVTNLWMSADGTAYPAPAALGFGGGRAWWIGLCAGTGLVVGLAKAALRLDTAPTFIEELRTMHTHVLPSLKVATVALLGLMGGMPMGPEAGLGASAGAAGLLLAQLRGFQLEPQRRQQLYVLTAMCSCFAGLMPNAMTAVLLVLEIGRPMVLASCLTFMGLVCMLALGSTAAFVVYYAISGYPYIDPVLTGLSVFAYKEYNQMAIIEGILFGIMGAALAAVYLVLAGLTRTVVGRAKSWLDARIGHWPRVVVLTTTGGAAVGALGWAMPLTLTDGAGQLNAVLFRSGQVGTSVLAASCFSKALAYHIVAECGFHGGLFLPMLAMSSMLGGVFINVTGVNPTVARSCAMIALGCALVPSPFAMAVLSMSALMDGPQGLVPIFATACTSYMLCLGVGWPQKLMELSAKRQQAAGKAT
;
A
#
# COMPACT_ATOMS: atom_id res chain seq x y z
N MET A 1 -32.95 8.54 50.95
CA MET A 1 -34.31 8.51 50.35
C MET A 1 -34.28 8.57 48.83
N MET A 2 -33.98 9.72 48.19
CA MET A 2 -33.97 9.81 46.71
C MET A 2 -32.99 8.81 46.06
N GLN A 3 -31.79 8.68 46.64
CA GLN A 3 -30.80 7.71 46.19
C GLN A 3 -31.26 6.26 46.40
N ASP A 4 -31.96 5.98 47.49
CA ASP A 4 -32.46 4.63 47.80
C ASP A 4 -33.64 4.26 46.89
N ALA A 5 -34.51 5.22 46.57
CA ALA A 5 -35.60 5.07 45.60
C ALA A 5 -35.06 4.84 44.17
N ALA A 6 -34.01 5.58 43.78
CA ALA A 6 -33.31 5.36 42.51
C ALA A 6 -32.59 3.99 42.48
N ARG A 7 -32.00 3.57 43.60
CA ARG A 7 -31.34 2.27 43.73
C ARG A 7 -32.32 1.10 43.66
N ALA A 8 -33.53 1.28 44.19
CA ALA A 8 -34.59 0.28 44.20
C ALA A 8 -35.45 0.30 42.92
N ASP A 9 -35.09 1.10 41.91
CA ASP A 9 -35.85 1.29 40.66
C ASP A 9 -37.35 1.62 40.91
N GLN A 10 -37.61 2.55 41.83
CA GLN A 10 -38.97 2.98 42.20
C GLN A 10 -39.28 4.37 41.61
N PRO A 11 -39.61 4.50 40.31
CA PRO A 11 -39.89 5.79 39.67
C PRO A 11 -41.06 6.53 40.33
N GLY A 12 -42.04 5.82 40.88
CA GLY A 12 -43.14 6.41 41.65
C GLY A 12 -42.66 7.10 42.93
N ALA A 13 -41.73 6.48 43.67
CA ALA A 13 -41.14 7.07 44.86
C ALA A 13 -40.24 8.27 44.52
N VAL A 14 -39.48 8.17 43.41
CA VAL A 14 -38.69 9.31 42.89
C VAL A 14 -39.61 10.48 42.55
N ARG A 15 -40.71 10.26 41.81
CA ARG A 15 -41.67 11.31 41.46
C ARG A 15 -42.33 11.93 42.70
N LEU A 16 -42.73 11.13 43.68
CA LEU A 16 -43.31 11.63 44.93
C LEU A 16 -42.31 12.48 45.72
N LEU A 17 -41.03 12.06 45.79
CA LEU A 17 -39.99 12.84 46.45
C LEU A 17 -39.71 14.15 45.71
N MET A 18 -39.70 14.14 44.38
CA MET A 18 -39.53 15.36 43.59
C MET A 18 -40.73 16.31 43.73
N GLN A 19 -41.96 15.79 43.74
CA GLN A 19 -43.18 16.57 44.01
C GLN A 19 -43.21 17.14 45.43
N ALA A 20 -42.60 16.46 46.39
CA ALA A 20 -42.41 16.94 47.76
C ALA A 20 -41.30 18.01 47.90
N GLY A 21 -40.71 18.48 46.79
CA GLY A 21 -39.70 19.54 46.78
C GLY A 21 -38.26 19.07 46.99
N HIS A 22 -37.98 17.77 46.88
CA HIS A 22 -36.61 17.26 46.93
C HIS A 22 -36.01 17.19 45.50
N PRO A 23 -35.05 18.07 45.13
CA PRO A 23 -34.49 18.08 43.78
C PRO A 23 -33.69 16.80 43.49
N ALA A 24 -33.59 16.45 42.20
CA ALA A 24 -32.76 15.33 41.75
C ALA A 24 -31.28 15.63 42.04
N SER A 25 -30.70 14.89 42.99
CA SER A 25 -29.25 15.01 43.26
C SER A 25 -28.42 14.29 42.19
N SER A 26 -27.23 14.80 41.86
CA SER A 26 -26.31 14.14 40.92
C SER A 26 -25.94 12.71 41.39
N LYS A 27 -25.93 12.48 42.71
CA LYS A 27 -25.75 11.14 43.30
C LYS A 27 -26.92 10.20 43.01
N ALA A 28 -28.16 10.68 43.03
CA ALA A 28 -29.32 9.88 42.67
C ALA A 28 -29.34 9.56 41.18
N VAL A 29 -28.99 10.53 40.31
CA VAL A 29 -28.86 10.33 38.85
C VAL A 29 -27.75 9.32 38.53
N ALA A 30 -26.56 9.49 39.11
CA ALA A 30 -25.47 8.52 38.94
C ALA A 30 -25.83 7.14 39.51
N THR A 31 -26.64 7.06 40.56
CA THR A 31 -27.13 5.79 41.11
C THR A 31 -28.12 5.12 40.16
N ALA A 32 -29.05 5.86 39.56
CA ALA A 32 -29.97 5.32 38.55
C ALA A 32 -29.22 4.79 37.32
N VAL A 33 -28.22 5.53 36.85
CA VAL A 33 -27.34 5.12 35.73
C VAL A 33 -26.56 3.84 36.06
N ARG A 34 -25.97 3.75 37.27
CA ARG A 34 -25.24 2.55 37.73
C ARG A 34 -26.14 1.31 37.88
N GLN A 35 -27.42 1.50 38.15
CA GLN A 35 -28.42 0.43 38.25
C GLN A 35 -29.13 0.18 36.92
N PHE A 36 -28.74 0.87 35.84
CA PHE A 36 -29.37 0.79 34.51
C PHE A 36 -30.88 1.08 34.53
N SER A 37 -31.37 1.88 35.47
CA SER A 37 -32.79 2.19 35.62
C SER A 37 -33.19 3.37 34.71
N ALA A 38 -33.80 3.05 33.57
CA ALA A 38 -34.35 4.04 32.65
C ALA A 38 -35.54 4.81 33.24
N ALA A 39 -36.42 4.12 33.97
CA ALA A 39 -37.62 4.72 34.53
C ALA A 39 -37.32 5.68 35.70
N ALA A 40 -36.38 5.32 36.58
CA ALA A 40 -35.95 6.23 37.64
C ALA A 40 -35.14 7.39 37.07
N LEU A 41 -34.32 7.16 36.02
CA LEU A 41 -33.61 8.24 35.35
C LEU A 41 -34.58 9.25 34.72
N ASP A 42 -35.61 8.80 34.00
CA ASP A 42 -36.63 9.69 33.43
C ASP A 42 -37.35 10.48 34.52
N ALA A 43 -37.71 9.83 35.62
CA ALA A 43 -38.32 10.49 36.75
C ALA A 43 -37.41 11.57 37.33
N LEU A 44 -36.10 11.29 37.48
CA LEU A 44 -35.10 12.24 37.99
C LEU A 44 -34.85 13.41 37.02
N LEU A 45 -34.90 13.18 35.71
CA LEU A 45 -34.62 14.19 34.68
C LEU A 45 -35.85 15.01 34.24
N ALA A 46 -37.05 14.65 34.70
CA ALA A 46 -38.31 15.27 34.29
C ALA A 46 -38.38 16.80 34.54
N HIS A 47 -37.59 17.31 35.48
CA HIS A 47 -37.53 18.72 35.84
C HIS A 47 -36.24 19.42 35.35
N GLY A 48 -35.54 18.83 34.39
CA GLY A 48 -34.26 19.32 33.86
C GLY A 48 -33.06 18.55 34.41
N PRO A 49 -31.83 18.83 33.90
CA PRO A 49 -30.63 18.22 34.44
C PRO A 49 -30.48 18.58 35.93
N PRO A 50 -29.95 17.69 36.78
CA PRO A 50 -29.54 18.08 38.12
C PRO A 50 -28.61 19.28 37.98
N GLU A 51 -28.77 20.32 38.81
CA GLU A 51 -27.84 21.44 38.78
C GLU A 51 -26.41 20.88 38.77
N PRO A 52 -25.59 21.21 37.74
CA PRO A 52 -24.21 20.77 37.74
C PRO A 52 -23.64 21.25 39.08
N PRO A 53 -22.97 20.37 39.85
CA PRO A 53 -22.51 20.74 41.18
C PRO A 53 -21.80 22.08 41.06
N ALA A 54 -22.39 23.12 41.64
CA ALA A 54 -21.92 24.49 41.51
C ALA A 54 -20.42 24.45 41.74
N VAL A 55 -19.65 24.83 40.70
CA VAL A 55 -18.18 24.74 40.58
C VAL A 55 -17.61 24.21 41.88
N LEU A 56 -17.42 22.88 41.96
CA LEU A 56 -17.08 22.18 43.20
C LEU A 56 -16.13 23.05 44.01
N ASP A 57 -16.64 23.71 45.06
CA ASP A 57 -15.79 24.50 45.94
C ASP A 57 -15.00 23.46 46.70
N ILE A 58 -13.78 23.18 46.23
CA ILE A 58 -12.92 22.05 46.65
C ILE A 58 -12.31 22.34 48.04
N SER A 59 -13.13 22.83 48.97
CA SER A 59 -12.79 22.95 50.38
C SER A 59 -12.78 21.58 51.09
N ALA A 60 -13.35 20.54 50.46
CA ALA A 60 -13.12 19.14 50.81
C ALA A 60 -12.21 18.47 49.76
N PRO A 61 -11.11 17.79 50.15
CA PRO A 61 -10.10 17.29 49.23
C PRO A 61 -10.61 16.05 48.47
N TYR A 62 -11.32 16.27 47.37
CA TYR A 62 -11.62 15.22 46.41
C TYR A 62 -10.37 14.94 45.57
N LEU A 63 -9.57 13.99 46.03
CA LEU A 63 -8.41 13.50 45.30
C LEU A 63 -8.86 12.62 44.13
N LEU A 64 -8.61 13.07 42.91
CA LEU A 64 -8.89 12.29 41.70
C LEU A 64 -7.69 11.40 41.36
N VAL A 65 -7.74 10.12 41.71
CA VAL A 65 -6.65 9.18 41.38
C VAL A 65 -6.86 8.68 39.95
N LEU A 66 -5.83 8.72 39.10
CA LEU A 66 -5.89 8.30 37.70
C LEU A 66 -4.75 7.32 37.39
N PRO A 67 -4.97 6.15 36.78
CA PRO A 67 -6.27 5.50 36.61
C PRO A 67 -6.91 5.17 37.98
N SER A 68 -8.24 5.24 38.11
CA SER A 68 -8.94 4.76 39.32
C SER A 68 -9.79 3.55 38.97
N VAL A 69 -9.56 2.43 39.65
CA VAL A 69 -10.31 1.19 39.45
C VAL A 69 -11.32 0.94 40.60
N GLU A 70 -11.06 1.46 41.80
CA GLU A 70 -11.83 1.08 43.01
C GLU A 70 -13.04 1.98 43.31
N ARG A 71 -13.06 3.24 42.84
CA ARG A 71 -14.15 4.18 43.11
C ARG A 71 -14.42 5.05 41.88
N CYS A 72 -15.70 5.27 41.58
CA CYS A 72 -16.16 6.21 40.54
C CYS A 72 -15.82 7.64 40.96
N PRO A 73 -14.79 8.27 40.38
CA PRO A 73 -14.33 9.58 40.79
C PRO A 73 -15.17 10.70 40.15
N TYR A 74 -16.00 10.36 39.16
CA TYR A 74 -16.73 11.30 38.33
C TYR A 74 -18.05 11.74 38.93
N THR A 75 -18.25 13.06 38.95
CA THR A 75 -19.52 13.71 39.30
C THR A 75 -20.45 13.85 38.10
N CYS A 76 -19.90 13.86 36.88
CA CYS A 76 -20.66 13.85 35.65
C CYS A 76 -21.35 12.48 35.48
N PRO A 77 -22.69 12.42 35.36
CA PRO A 77 -23.41 11.17 35.20
C PRO A 77 -23.00 10.35 33.97
N ALA A 78 -22.61 11.03 32.88
CA ALA A 78 -22.11 10.38 31.66
C ALA A 78 -20.78 9.66 31.89
N LEU A 79 -19.80 10.32 32.53
CA LEU A 79 -18.51 9.71 32.87
C LEU A 79 -18.67 8.63 33.95
N ALA A 80 -19.61 8.80 34.88
CA ALA A 80 -19.95 7.78 35.85
C ALA A 80 -20.55 6.53 35.19
N ALA A 81 -21.30 6.69 34.08
CA ALA A 81 -21.80 5.59 33.27
C ALA A 81 -20.65 4.80 32.61
N LEU A 82 -19.69 5.51 32.00
CA LEU A 82 -18.49 4.90 31.41
C LEU A 82 -17.69 4.12 32.45
N HIS A 83 -17.44 4.73 33.61
CA HIS A 83 -16.70 4.08 34.69
C HIS A 83 -17.45 2.87 35.30
N ALA A 84 -18.79 2.92 35.37
CA ALA A 84 -19.58 1.76 35.78
C ALA A 84 -19.44 0.60 34.79
N CYS A 85 -19.35 0.91 33.49
CA CYS A 85 -19.12 -0.06 32.42
C CYS A 85 -17.75 -0.74 32.53
N THR A 86 -16.68 -0.01 32.89
CA THR A 86 -15.34 -0.61 33.01
C THR A 86 -15.21 -1.53 34.22
N THR A 87 -15.86 -1.16 35.32
CA THR A 87 -15.80 -1.88 36.61
C THR A 87 -16.73 -3.09 36.69
N GLN A 88 -17.83 -3.12 35.93
CA GLN A 88 -18.73 -4.28 35.89
C GLN A 88 -18.37 -5.24 34.75
N ALA A 89 -18.23 -6.53 35.05
CA ALA A 89 -17.77 -7.56 34.10
C ALA A 89 -18.84 -8.01 33.06
N VAL A 90 -19.87 -7.20 32.80
CA VAL A 90 -21.10 -7.65 32.13
C VAL A 90 -21.23 -7.02 30.73
N HIS A 91 -20.99 -7.85 29.71
CA HIS A 91 -20.99 -7.53 28.27
C HIS A 91 -22.31 -6.95 27.67
N PRO A 92 -23.53 -7.17 28.22
CA PRO A 92 -24.78 -6.54 27.71
C PRO A 92 -25.05 -5.10 28.21
N ALA A 93 -24.19 -4.49 29.03
CA ALA A 93 -24.44 -3.16 29.60
C ALA A 93 -24.55 -2.04 28.55
N HIS A 94 -23.94 -2.20 27.37
CA HIS A 94 -23.99 -1.18 26.31
C HIS A 94 -25.40 -0.94 25.78
N ALA A 95 -26.21 -1.98 25.60
CA ALA A 95 -27.56 -1.84 25.08
C ALA A 95 -28.46 -1.06 26.05
N LEU A 96 -28.24 -1.21 27.36
CA LEU A 96 -29.02 -0.51 28.39
C LEU A 96 -28.47 0.89 28.70
N LEU A 97 -27.15 1.10 28.59
CA LEU A 97 -26.53 2.39 28.87
C LEU A 97 -26.67 3.41 27.75
N LEU A 98 -26.74 2.96 26.50
CA LEU A 98 -26.80 3.86 25.34
C LEU A 98 -28.07 4.75 25.38
N PRO A 99 -29.29 4.22 25.65
CA PRO A 99 -30.47 5.06 25.83
C PRO A 99 -30.38 5.98 27.05
N LEU A 100 -29.69 5.55 28.13
CA LEU A 100 -29.50 6.37 29.32
C LEU A 100 -28.55 7.55 29.04
N LEU A 101 -27.48 7.32 28.28
CA LEU A 101 -26.54 8.36 27.86
C LEU A 101 -27.18 9.36 26.90
N GLU A 102 -27.98 8.90 25.95
CA GLU A 102 -28.74 9.80 25.08
C GLU A 102 -29.69 10.69 25.86
N ARG A 103 -30.39 10.13 26.87
CA ARG A 103 -31.27 10.91 27.75
C ARG A 103 -30.49 11.94 28.56
N LEU A 104 -29.33 11.56 29.10
CA LEU A 104 -28.43 12.48 29.78
C LEU A 104 -27.95 13.61 28.86
N LEU A 105 -27.54 13.29 27.63
CA LEU A 105 -27.09 14.27 26.64
C LEU A 105 -28.23 15.18 26.18
N ALA A 106 -29.45 14.66 26.00
CA ALA A 106 -30.62 15.43 25.61
C ALA A 106 -31.02 16.49 26.65
N VAL A 107 -30.73 16.25 27.93
CA VAL A 107 -30.90 17.25 29.00
C VAL A 107 -29.63 18.08 29.25
N GLY A 108 -28.62 18.00 28.37
CA GLY A 108 -27.40 18.80 28.42
C GLY A 108 -26.31 18.30 29.38
N CYS A 109 -26.40 17.05 29.87
CA CYS A 109 -25.35 16.45 30.69
C CYS A 109 -24.19 15.95 29.81
N HIS A 110 -23.34 16.87 29.36
CA HIS A 110 -22.12 16.56 28.60
C HIS A 110 -20.94 16.21 29.52
N PRO A 111 -19.97 15.40 29.04
CA PRO A 111 -18.68 15.23 29.72
C PRO A 111 -18.06 16.61 29.94
N THR A 112 -17.85 16.97 31.21
CA THR A 112 -17.30 18.27 31.58
C THR A 112 -15.80 18.15 31.70
N VAL A 113 -15.10 19.10 31.09
CA VAL A 113 -13.67 19.30 31.35
C VAL A 113 -13.55 19.85 32.77
N TYR A 114 -12.86 19.12 33.63
CA TYR A 114 -12.65 19.47 35.03
C TYR A 114 -11.52 20.50 35.14
N ASN A 115 -11.77 21.65 35.78
CA ASN A 115 -10.76 22.69 35.95
C ASN A 115 -10.24 22.73 37.39
N GLY A 116 -8.92 22.93 37.56
CA GLY A 116 -8.30 23.13 38.87
C GLY A 116 -8.40 21.94 39.83
N VAL A 117 -8.49 20.71 39.31
CA VAL A 117 -8.72 19.52 40.15
C VAL A 117 -7.40 18.93 40.64
N PRO A 118 -7.26 18.64 41.95
CA PRO A 118 -6.13 17.88 42.47
C PRO A 118 -6.24 16.42 42.00
N ALA A 119 -5.39 16.05 41.06
CA ALA A 119 -5.29 14.71 40.51
C ALA A 119 -3.97 14.04 40.92
N ARG A 120 -4.00 12.74 41.17
CA ARG A 120 -2.82 11.94 41.44
C ARG A 120 -2.78 10.79 40.45
N ILE A 121 -1.77 10.78 39.59
CA ILE A 121 -1.54 9.63 38.73
C ILE A 121 -1.04 8.47 39.59
N GLU A 122 -1.54 7.23 39.46
CA GLU A 122 -1.21 6.10 40.36
C GLU A 122 0.29 6.01 40.66
N GLY A 123 0.63 6.05 41.95
CA GLY A 123 2.03 6.04 42.42
C GLY A 123 2.78 7.38 42.31
N GLY A 124 2.27 8.37 41.59
CA GLY A 124 2.86 9.70 41.42
C GLY A 124 2.53 10.71 42.53
N PRO A 125 3.17 11.90 42.53
CA PRO A 125 2.83 12.98 43.45
C PRO A 125 1.50 13.66 43.11
N LEU A 126 0.93 14.38 44.07
CA LEU A 126 -0.30 15.15 43.88
C LEU A 126 -0.05 16.33 42.94
N HIS A 127 -0.77 16.41 41.82
CA HIS A 127 -0.72 17.51 40.87
C HIS A 127 -2.07 18.22 40.79
N ILE A 128 -2.09 19.55 40.89
CA ILE A 128 -3.27 20.33 40.56
C ILE A 128 -3.26 20.54 39.05
N LEU A 129 -4.10 19.79 38.34
CA LEU A 129 -4.23 19.95 36.90
C LEU A 129 -5.08 21.19 36.63
N LYS A 130 -4.55 22.11 35.82
CA LYS A 130 -5.30 23.30 35.36
C LYS A 130 -6.59 22.88 34.65
N GLN A 131 -6.50 21.81 33.86
CA GLN A 131 -7.57 21.26 33.06
C GLN A 131 -7.39 19.74 32.95
N LEU A 132 -8.45 18.97 33.22
CA LEU A 132 -8.50 17.53 33.10
C LEU A 132 -9.67 17.15 32.18
N ASP A 133 -9.35 16.58 31.02
CA ASP A 133 -10.32 15.95 30.13
C ASP A 133 -10.27 14.43 30.32
N ALA A 134 -11.26 13.91 31.04
CA ALA A 134 -11.31 12.49 31.37
C ALA A 134 -11.40 11.59 30.12
N LEU A 135 -11.99 12.07 29.01
CA LEU A 135 -12.10 11.30 27.78
C LEU A 135 -10.77 11.19 27.01
N VAL A 136 -9.78 12.01 27.36
CA VAL A 136 -8.46 11.97 26.71
C VAL A 136 -7.41 11.41 27.67
N GLN A 137 -7.55 11.68 28.97
CA GLN A 137 -6.47 11.51 29.94
C GLN A 137 -6.68 10.35 30.91
N ASP A 138 -7.90 9.79 31.06
CA ASP A 138 -8.12 8.62 31.93
C ASP A 138 -8.20 7.31 31.13
N SER A 139 -7.08 6.59 31.09
CA SER A 139 -7.03 5.25 30.48
C SER A 139 -7.92 4.21 31.20
N ALA A 140 -8.33 4.43 32.46
CA ALA A 140 -9.24 3.53 33.19
C ALA A 140 -10.66 3.51 32.61
N LEU A 141 -11.02 4.52 31.83
CA LEU A 141 -12.29 4.54 31.12
C LEU A 141 -12.31 3.61 29.91
N ASP A 142 -11.19 3.01 29.51
CA ASP A 142 -11.10 2.00 28.44
C ASP A 142 -11.87 2.41 27.16
N LEU A 143 -11.61 3.64 26.71
CA LEU A 143 -12.32 4.27 25.58
C LEU A 143 -11.93 3.65 24.24
N GLU A 144 -10.79 2.97 24.17
CA GLU A 144 -10.37 2.20 23.00
C GLU A 144 -10.89 0.75 23.03
N GLY A 145 -11.23 0.22 24.22
CA GLY A 145 -11.78 -1.12 24.44
C GLY A 145 -13.28 -1.10 24.73
N LYS A 146 -13.68 -1.41 25.97
CA LYS A 146 -15.09 -1.63 26.36
C LYS A 146 -15.97 -0.42 26.07
N ASN A 147 -15.54 0.79 26.42
CA ASN A 147 -16.39 1.98 26.34
C ASN A 147 -16.39 2.70 25.00
N ARG A 148 -15.74 2.14 23.98
CA ARG A 148 -15.58 2.79 22.67
C ARG A 148 -16.88 3.35 22.08
N TRP A 149 -18.00 2.61 22.19
CA TRP A 149 -19.30 3.03 21.67
C TRP A 149 -19.91 4.19 22.44
N LEU A 150 -19.83 4.12 23.76
CA LEU A 150 -20.40 5.10 24.65
C LEU A 150 -19.61 6.41 24.60
N ALA A 151 -18.28 6.33 24.43
CA ALA A 151 -17.41 7.48 24.21
C ALA A 151 -17.80 8.24 22.93
N LEU A 152 -18.05 7.53 21.83
CA LEU A 152 -18.45 8.14 20.55
C LEU A 152 -19.84 8.74 20.59
N ALA A 153 -20.75 8.12 21.34
CA ALA A 153 -22.07 8.69 21.60
C ALA A 153 -21.95 10.03 22.34
N LEU A 154 -21.05 10.11 23.32
CA LEU A 154 -20.81 11.33 24.11
C LEU A 154 -20.13 12.45 23.33
N GLU A 155 -19.22 12.10 22.41
CA GLU A 155 -18.53 13.08 21.55
C GLU A 155 -19.47 13.74 20.53
N HIS A 156 -20.64 13.14 20.24
CA HIS A 156 -21.62 13.60 19.24
C HIS A 156 -20.97 14.18 17.96
N PRO A 157 -19.98 13.50 17.36
CA PRO A 157 -19.30 14.09 16.22
C PRO A 157 -20.26 14.18 15.02
N PRO A 158 -20.17 15.25 14.21
CA PRO A 158 -20.92 15.32 12.96
C PRO A 158 -20.56 14.12 12.08
N TRP A 159 -21.57 13.42 11.58
CA TRP A 159 -21.40 12.14 10.89
C TRP A 159 -20.36 12.24 9.77
N SER A 160 -19.41 11.29 9.74
CA SER A 160 -18.44 11.12 8.66
C SER A 160 -18.07 9.63 8.47
N PRO A 161 -17.77 9.19 7.23
CA PRO A 161 -17.38 7.81 6.94
C PRO A 161 -16.22 7.23 7.79
N PRO A 162 -15.20 8.01 8.19
CA PRO A 162 -14.13 7.52 9.07
C PRO A 162 -14.60 7.18 10.50
N GLN A 163 -15.63 7.84 11.01
CA GLN A 163 -16.16 7.58 12.35
C GLN A 163 -17.02 6.31 12.39
N HIS A 164 -17.56 5.87 11.24
CA HIS A 164 -18.26 4.59 11.07
C HIS A 164 -17.36 3.36 11.31
N ALA A 165 -16.07 3.47 11.00
CA ALA A 165 -15.09 2.42 11.23
C ALA A 165 -14.82 2.17 12.72
N ARG A 166 -15.23 3.11 13.58
CA ARG A 166 -15.09 2.91 15.00
C ARG A 166 -15.99 1.73 15.43
N PHE A 167 -17.28 1.69 15.07
CA PHE A 167 -18.22 0.53 15.05
C PHE A 167 -17.73 -0.87 15.58
N LEU A 168 -18.38 -1.64 16.48
CA LEU A 168 -18.04 -3.08 16.67
C LEU A 168 -18.40 -3.89 15.40
N PRO A 169 -17.69 -4.98 15.06
CA PRO A 169 -17.95 -5.76 13.84
C PRO A 169 -19.37 -6.32 13.70
N SER A 170 -20.07 -6.62 14.80
CA SER A 170 -21.46 -7.11 14.79
C SER A 170 -22.49 -6.01 14.50
N PHE A 171 -22.34 -4.84 15.11
CA PHE A 171 -23.15 -3.64 14.85
C PHE A 171 -22.99 -3.16 13.39
N ARG A 172 -21.75 -3.21 12.87
CA ARG A 172 -21.44 -2.98 11.45
C ARG A 172 -22.12 -3.99 10.52
N ARG A 173 -22.39 -5.22 10.96
CA ARG A 173 -23.11 -6.24 10.19
C ARG A 173 -24.63 -6.03 10.19
N THR A 174 -25.24 -5.57 11.29
CA THR A 174 -26.70 -5.35 11.40
C THR A 174 -27.18 -4.10 10.65
N SER A 175 -26.49 -2.96 10.76
CA SER A 175 -26.81 -1.75 9.97
C SER A 175 -26.55 -1.96 8.47
N ALA A 176 -25.54 -2.77 8.10
CA ALA A 176 -25.25 -3.16 6.72
C ALA A 176 -26.28 -4.14 6.11
N THR A 177 -26.91 -5.00 6.90
CA THR A 177 -27.98 -5.91 6.43
C THR A 177 -29.32 -5.17 6.25
N LEU A 178 -29.61 -4.19 7.12
CA LEU A 178 -30.90 -3.49 7.21
C LEU A 178 -31.12 -2.42 6.12
N LEU A 179 -30.05 -1.77 5.66
CA LEU A 179 -30.13 -0.70 4.66
C LEU A 179 -30.07 -1.19 3.21
N LEU A 180 -29.55 -2.40 2.95
CA LEU A 180 -28.99 -2.73 1.63
C LEU A 180 -29.77 -3.76 0.80
N ALA A 181 -30.59 -4.60 1.40
CA ALA A 181 -31.38 -5.58 0.63
C ALA A 181 -32.87 -5.52 0.96
N ALA A 182 -33.21 -4.94 2.12
CA ALA A 182 -34.57 -4.74 2.59
C ALA A 182 -35.33 -3.66 1.80
N CYS A 183 -34.62 -2.80 1.08
CA CYS A 183 -35.21 -1.91 0.08
C CYS A 183 -35.61 -2.62 -1.24
N ARG A 184 -36.06 -3.88 -1.17
CA ARG A 184 -37.15 -4.38 -2.03
C ARG A 184 -36.77 -4.86 -3.44
N GLY A 185 -35.68 -5.61 -3.58
CA GLY A 185 -35.52 -6.52 -4.72
C GLY A 185 -35.61 -5.90 -6.12
N ARG A 186 -35.26 -4.62 -6.28
CA ARG A 186 -35.48 -3.85 -7.52
C ARG A 186 -34.21 -3.32 -8.19
N PHE A 187 -33.04 -3.81 -7.80
CA PHE A 187 -31.79 -3.37 -8.39
C PHE A 187 -31.00 -4.55 -8.94
N GLY A 188 -31.45 -5.07 -10.08
CA GLY A 188 -30.78 -6.17 -10.80
C GLY A 188 -29.49 -5.77 -11.54
N SER A 189 -29.02 -4.52 -11.44
CA SER A 189 -27.91 -4.03 -12.28
C SER A 189 -27.01 -2.93 -11.66
N LEU A 190 -27.24 -2.49 -10.42
CA LEU A 190 -26.36 -1.49 -9.80
C LEU A 190 -25.25 -2.16 -8.96
N PRO A 191 -23.97 -1.79 -9.15
CA PRO A 191 -22.88 -2.22 -8.30
C PRO A 191 -23.07 -1.72 -6.87
N HIS A 192 -22.88 -2.62 -5.93
CA HIS A 192 -23.09 -2.48 -4.48
C HIS A 192 -22.54 -1.17 -3.86
N GLU A 193 -21.46 -0.63 -4.43
CA GLU A 193 -20.76 0.58 -4.00
C GLU A 193 -21.62 1.86 -4.02
N LEU A 194 -22.54 1.99 -5.00
CA LEU A 194 -23.34 3.21 -5.14
C LEU A 194 -24.48 3.29 -4.12
N LEU A 195 -24.99 2.15 -3.65
CA LEU A 195 -26.06 2.10 -2.65
C LEU A 195 -25.55 2.52 -1.26
N LEU A 196 -24.29 2.16 -0.96
CA LEU A 196 -23.59 2.54 0.27
C LEU A 196 -23.40 4.06 0.39
N HIS A 197 -23.32 4.77 -0.74
CA HIS A 197 -23.18 6.22 -0.76
C HIS A 197 -24.47 6.96 -0.31
N ILE A 198 -25.65 6.47 -0.70
CA ILE A 198 -26.97 7.06 -0.37
C ILE A 198 -27.32 6.85 1.11
N ILE A 199 -26.95 5.70 1.66
CA ILE A 199 -27.13 5.32 3.07
C ILE A 199 -26.34 6.23 4.01
N GLY A 200 -25.17 6.68 3.57
CA GLY A 200 -24.32 7.60 4.33
C GLY A 200 -24.97 8.96 4.60
N LEU A 201 -25.95 9.39 3.81
CA LEU A 201 -26.55 10.72 3.94
C LEU A 201 -27.75 10.80 4.94
N ALA A 202 -28.20 9.70 5.60
CA ALA A 202 -29.53 9.60 6.26
C ALA A 202 -29.58 9.19 7.79
N ALA A 203 -28.63 9.62 8.63
CA ALA A 203 -28.51 9.26 10.07
C ALA A 203 -29.72 9.56 11.02
N TYR A 204 -30.05 8.67 11.99
CA TYR A 204 -30.96 8.87 13.18
C TYR A 204 -30.59 7.87 14.36
N PRO A 205 -31.09 8.02 15.63
CA PRO A 205 -30.36 7.93 16.92
C PRO A 205 -29.99 6.50 17.40
N LEU A 206 -29.04 6.41 18.32
CA LEU A 206 -28.39 5.17 18.78
C LEU A 206 -29.31 4.28 19.65
N SER A 207 -30.30 4.82 20.38
CA SER A 207 -31.29 4.02 21.15
C SER A 207 -32.21 3.13 20.31
N ALA A 208 -32.43 3.45 19.03
CA ALA A 208 -33.24 2.62 18.13
C ALA A 208 -32.66 1.21 17.90
N TRP A 209 -31.40 0.99 18.27
CA TRP A 209 -30.64 -0.23 17.98
C TRP A 209 -30.50 -1.17 19.19
N ALA A 210 -30.89 -0.74 20.40
CA ALA A 210 -30.70 -1.49 21.64
C ALA A 210 -31.66 -2.69 21.84
N HIS A 211 -32.78 -2.73 21.11
CA HIS A 211 -33.83 -3.75 21.28
C HIS A 211 -33.56 -5.08 20.56
N LEU A 212 -32.45 -5.20 19.82
CA LEU A 212 -32.17 -6.35 18.93
C LEU A 212 -31.49 -7.55 19.63
N ASP A 213 -31.12 -7.44 20.90
CA ASP A 213 -30.42 -8.49 21.67
C ASP A 213 -31.30 -9.19 22.75
N VAL A 214 -32.62 -8.96 22.78
CA VAL A 214 -33.54 -9.62 23.74
C VAL A 214 -34.47 -10.60 23.00
N PRO A 215 -34.52 -11.90 23.36
CA PRO A 215 -35.39 -12.87 22.68
C PRO A 215 -36.88 -12.53 22.90
N PRO A 216 -37.74 -12.61 21.88
CA PRO A 216 -39.12 -12.14 21.98
C PRO A 216 -40.01 -13.14 22.73
N VAL A 217 -40.79 -12.62 23.69
CA VAL A 217 -41.96 -13.29 24.28
C VAL A 217 -43.15 -13.11 23.33
N LEU A 218 -43.77 -14.22 22.92
CA LEU A 218 -44.87 -14.28 21.94
C LEU A 218 -46.19 -13.66 22.44
N ALA A 219 -46.84 -12.84 21.59
CA ALA A 219 -48.26 -12.48 21.69
C ALA A 219 -48.86 -12.21 20.28
N PRO A 220 -50.20 -12.33 20.09
CA PRO A 220 -50.85 -12.81 18.85
C PRO A 220 -51.32 -11.70 17.87
N PRO A 221 -51.77 -12.03 16.65
CA PRO A 221 -51.78 -11.12 15.50
C PRO A 221 -53.07 -10.29 15.38
N GLN A 222 -52.95 -9.08 14.82
CA GLN A 222 -54.09 -8.28 14.36
C GLN A 222 -53.92 -7.75 12.92
N GLN A 223 -55.08 -7.53 12.32
CA GLN A 223 -55.40 -7.49 10.89
C GLN A 223 -55.08 -6.19 10.15
N ILE A 224 -54.93 -6.36 8.84
CA ILE A 224 -54.67 -5.37 7.78
C ILE A 224 -55.92 -4.53 7.48
N ALA A 225 -55.72 -3.23 7.21
CA ALA A 225 -56.65 -2.42 6.42
C ALA A 225 -55.89 -1.47 5.46
N SER A 226 -56.31 -1.47 4.19
CA SER A 226 -55.86 -0.63 3.08
C SER A 226 -56.73 0.63 2.93
N PRO A 227 -56.22 1.69 2.27
CA PRO A 227 -57.04 2.35 1.25
C PRO A 227 -56.27 2.83 -0.01
N SER A 228 -57.08 3.23 -0.98
CA SER A 228 -56.85 3.37 -2.43
C SER A 228 -56.95 4.86 -2.90
N PRO A 229 -57.12 5.24 -4.18
CA PRO A 229 -56.21 6.20 -4.87
C PRO A 229 -56.89 7.44 -5.51
N PHE A 230 -56.14 8.49 -5.85
CA PHE A 230 -56.45 9.62 -6.78
C PHE A 230 -55.13 10.42 -7.00
N GLY A 231 -54.75 11.08 -8.10
CA GLY A 231 -55.32 11.39 -9.43
C GLY A 231 -54.53 12.59 -10.05
N MET A 232 -54.46 12.68 -11.39
CA MET A 232 -54.12 13.87 -12.26
C MET A 232 -52.65 14.38 -12.28
N SER A 233 -52.08 14.98 -13.34
CA SER A 233 -52.44 15.31 -14.75
C SER A 233 -51.15 15.63 -15.52
N GLU A 234 -51.15 15.43 -16.84
CA GLU A 234 -50.18 15.93 -17.83
C GLU A 234 -50.23 17.46 -17.95
N GLY A 235 -49.07 18.07 -18.24
CA GLY A 235 -48.91 19.49 -18.56
C GLY A 235 -47.53 19.99 -18.16
N ASP A 236 -46.84 20.65 -19.08
CA ASP A 236 -45.56 21.37 -18.93
C ASP A 236 -44.29 20.52 -19.10
N LEU A 237 -43.71 20.58 -20.30
CA LEU A 237 -42.28 20.88 -20.51
C LEU A 237 -42.01 21.07 -22.01
N GLU A 238 -42.11 22.33 -22.42
CA GLU A 238 -41.55 22.86 -23.66
C GLU A 238 -40.30 23.69 -23.31
N GLN A 239 -39.28 23.62 -24.17
CA GLN A 239 -38.16 24.57 -24.38
C GLN A 239 -36.71 24.15 -24.03
N GLN A 240 -35.88 24.49 -25.04
CA GLN A 240 -34.41 24.63 -25.12
C GLN A 240 -33.62 23.35 -25.49
N ALA A 241 -33.23 23.11 -26.76
CA ALA A 241 -32.46 23.86 -27.77
C ALA A 241 -31.04 23.28 -27.91
N ALA A 242 -30.74 22.75 -29.10
CA ALA A 242 -29.48 22.13 -29.49
C ALA A 242 -28.52 23.14 -30.17
N PRO A 243 -27.20 22.93 -30.11
CA PRO A 243 -26.24 23.64 -30.95
C PRO A 243 -25.66 22.77 -32.10
N PRO A 244 -25.06 23.43 -33.12
CA PRO A 244 -24.93 22.89 -34.49
C PRO A 244 -23.57 22.25 -34.79
N GLY A 245 -23.54 21.44 -35.87
CA GLY A 245 -22.35 20.74 -36.35
C GLY A 245 -21.34 21.62 -37.11
N PRO A 246 -20.07 21.19 -37.25
CA PRO A 246 -19.04 21.98 -37.91
C PRO A 246 -18.97 21.73 -39.42
N GLN A 247 -18.77 22.84 -40.15
CA GLN A 247 -18.54 22.92 -41.59
C GLN A 247 -17.09 22.57 -41.97
N ALA A 248 -16.94 22.00 -43.16
CA ALA A 248 -15.67 21.64 -43.80
C ALA A 248 -14.94 22.89 -44.33
N VAL A 249 -13.60 22.90 -44.21
CA VAL A 249 -12.71 23.91 -44.79
C VAL A 249 -11.70 23.21 -45.69
N GLU A 250 -11.62 23.65 -46.95
CA GLU A 250 -10.63 23.25 -47.97
C GLU A 250 -9.24 23.82 -47.67
N PRO A 251 -8.14 23.10 -47.97
CA PRO A 251 -6.80 23.66 -47.88
C PRO A 251 -6.31 24.23 -49.23
N SER A 252 -5.80 25.46 -49.16
CA SER A 252 -5.18 26.21 -50.25
C SER A 252 -3.68 25.86 -50.38
N ALA A 253 -3.22 25.80 -51.63
CA ALA A 253 -1.88 25.42 -52.04
C ALA A 253 -0.82 26.53 -51.82
N LEU A 254 0.40 26.14 -51.46
CA LEU A 254 1.59 26.99 -51.54
C LEU A 254 2.81 26.17 -52.01
N GLN A 255 3.41 26.64 -53.09
CA GLN A 255 4.65 26.14 -53.72
C GLN A 255 5.90 26.52 -52.90
N PRO A 256 7.02 25.78 -53.01
CA PRO A 256 8.32 26.22 -52.52
C PRO A 256 9.17 26.88 -53.63
N ALA A 257 9.90 27.93 -53.24
CA ALA A 257 10.88 28.62 -54.06
C ALA A 257 12.32 28.15 -53.75
N GLU A 258 13.13 28.30 -54.78
CA GLU A 258 14.51 27.86 -55.03
C GLU A 258 15.65 28.40 -54.13
N ALA A 259 16.72 27.59 -54.13
CA ALA A 259 18.13 27.91 -54.31
C ALA A 259 18.98 28.54 -53.18
N ALA A 260 20.07 27.84 -52.84
CA ALA A 260 21.43 28.39 -52.89
C ALA A 260 22.49 27.28 -53.05
N GLN A 261 23.24 27.37 -54.15
CA GLN A 261 24.45 26.62 -54.51
C GLN A 261 25.72 27.18 -53.84
N LEU A 262 26.78 26.37 -53.79
CA LEU A 262 28.24 26.65 -53.90
C LEU A 262 28.97 25.51 -53.16
N GLY A 263 29.93 24.74 -53.66
CA GLY A 263 30.83 24.77 -54.82
C GLY A 263 31.89 23.65 -54.60
N PRO A 264 32.85 23.44 -55.52
CA PRO A 264 33.30 22.09 -55.94
C PRO A 264 34.71 21.69 -55.45
N LYS A 265 35.05 20.39 -55.53
CA LYS A 265 36.34 19.96 -56.11
C LYS A 265 36.49 18.46 -56.35
N ASP A 266 37.02 18.20 -57.55
CA ASP A 266 37.47 16.95 -58.14
C ASP A 266 38.48 16.17 -57.29
N MET A 267 38.47 14.84 -57.41
CA MET A 267 39.61 14.09 -57.98
C MET A 267 39.17 12.67 -58.39
N SER A 268 39.41 12.43 -59.67
CA SER A 268 39.50 11.17 -60.41
C SER A 268 40.22 10.02 -59.68
N HIS A 269 39.76 8.78 -59.81
CA HIS A 269 40.27 7.82 -60.81
C HIS A 269 39.66 6.41 -60.63
N ASP A 270 39.53 5.75 -61.78
CA ASP A 270 39.52 4.31 -62.05
C ASP A 270 38.20 3.52 -62.05
N GLU A 271 37.73 3.44 -63.30
CA GLU A 271 37.02 2.37 -64.02
C GLU A 271 37.10 0.98 -63.38
N ASP A 272 35.93 0.34 -63.23
CA ASP A 272 35.73 -0.99 -63.80
C ASP A 272 34.25 -1.20 -64.14
N ASP A 273 34.01 -1.49 -65.41
CA ASP A 273 32.72 -1.81 -66.01
C ASP A 273 32.23 -3.18 -65.53
N THR A 274 30.95 -3.30 -65.15
CA THR A 274 29.96 -4.11 -65.89
C THR A 274 28.67 -4.34 -65.08
N ALA A 275 27.55 -4.05 -65.76
CA ALA A 275 26.23 -4.70 -65.61
C ALA A 275 25.40 -4.45 -64.34
N VAL A 276 24.72 -3.28 -64.26
CA VAL A 276 23.33 -3.21 -63.76
C VAL A 276 22.60 -2.07 -64.50
N ALA A 277 21.95 -2.40 -65.62
CA ALA A 277 20.90 -1.56 -66.19
C ALA A 277 19.55 -1.93 -65.55
N GLU A 278 18.68 -0.93 -65.36
CA GLU A 278 17.32 -0.99 -64.79
C GLU A 278 17.18 -1.18 -63.27
N ARG A 279 17.44 -0.10 -62.51
CA ARG A 279 16.76 0.19 -61.22
C ARG A 279 16.93 1.66 -60.82
N ALA A 280 16.58 2.58 -61.72
CA ALA A 280 16.51 4.01 -61.43
C ALA A 280 15.04 4.45 -61.52
N GLY A 281 14.29 4.20 -60.45
CA GLY A 281 12.88 4.61 -60.37
C GLY A 281 12.14 4.02 -59.17
N SER A 282 12.52 4.38 -57.94
CA SER A 282 11.62 4.33 -56.76
C SER A 282 12.19 4.92 -55.46
N ALA A 283 13.45 5.38 -55.40
CA ALA A 283 14.05 5.80 -54.13
C ALA A 283 13.39 7.02 -53.46
N ASP A 284 12.72 7.90 -54.23
CA ASP A 284 12.02 9.06 -53.67
C ASP A 284 10.58 8.78 -53.20
N SER A 285 9.95 7.66 -53.61
CA SER A 285 8.61 7.31 -53.11
C SER A 285 8.63 6.69 -51.71
N ASP A 286 9.72 6.05 -51.32
CA ASP A 286 9.85 5.39 -50.01
C ASP A 286 10.19 6.38 -48.89
N ALA A 287 10.85 7.50 -49.22
CA ALA A 287 11.12 8.58 -48.26
C ALA A 287 9.85 9.40 -47.93
N ALA A 288 8.95 9.59 -48.90
CA ALA A 288 7.68 10.29 -48.70
C ALA A 288 6.64 9.44 -47.97
N ALA A 289 6.67 8.11 -48.13
CA ALA A 289 5.79 7.18 -47.41
C ALA A 289 6.15 6.99 -45.92
N ALA A 290 7.34 7.42 -45.50
CA ALA A 290 7.79 7.35 -44.11
C ALA A 290 7.28 8.52 -43.23
N ALA A 291 6.74 9.58 -43.83
CA ALA A 291 6.08 10.67 -43.12
C ALA A 291 4.63 10.31 -42.82
N GLY A 292 4.43 9.30 -41.96
CA GLY A 292 3.13 9.06 -41.34
C GLY A 292 2.61 10.33 -40.65
N PRO A 293 1.29 10.45 -40.43
CA PRO A 293 0.73 11.61 -39.76
C PRO A 293 1.45 11.85 -38.42
N ALA A 294 1.81 13.10 -38.13
CA ALA A 294 2.55 13.47 -36.91
C ALA A 294 1.86 13.03 -35.61
N PHE A 295 0.56 12.72 -35.69
CA PHE A 295 -0.25 12.18 -34.62
C PHE A 295 -1.15 11.09 -35.17
N ASP A 296 -1.21 9.95 -34.49
CA ASP A 296 -2.25 8.94 -34.73
C ASP A 296 -3.62 9.61 -34.56
N ALA A 297 -4.54 9.36 -35.50
CA ALA A 297 -5.90 9.87 -35.36
C ALA A 297 -6.49 9.38 -34.02
N PRO A 298 -7.12 10.27 -33.22
CA PRO A 298 -7.80 9.83 -32.02
C PRO A 298 -8.82 8.76 -32.43
N PHE A 299 -8.82 7.63 -31.73
CA PHE A 299 -9.68 6.47 -32.01
C PHE A 299 -9.38 5.72 -33.32
N ALA A 300 -8.17 5.83 -33.87
CA ALA A 300 -7.73 4.95 -34.96
C ALA A 300 -7.96 3.48 -34.54
N TRP A 301 -8.75 2.76 -35.35
CA TRP A 301 -8.96 1.34 -35.11
C TRP A 301 -7.61 0.64 -35.16
N PRO A 302 -7.31 -0.26 -34.20
CA PRO A 302 -6.07 -1.00 -34.23
C PRO A 302 -6.01 -1.76 -35.55
N ALA A 303 -4.86 -1.68 -36.23
CA ALA A 303 -4.72 -2.32 -37.52
C ALA A 303 -5.00 -3.83 -37.38
N PRO A 304 -5.74 -4.45 -38.32
CA PRO A 304 -5.82 -5.90 -38.36
C PRO A 304 -4.39 -6.45 -38.32
N PRO A 305 -4.14 -7.50 -37.52
CA PRO A 305 -5.10 -8.54 -37.16
C PRO A 305 -5.89 -8.32 -35.86
N PHE A 306 -5.72 -7.21 -35.15
CA PHE A 306 -6.09 -7.09 -33.74
C PHE A 306 -7.58 -7.36 -33.44
N ALA A 307 -7.88 -8.35 -32.60
CA ALA A 307 -9.25 -8.69 -32.22
C ALA A 307 -9.54 -8.01 -30.88
N TRP A 308 -9.62 -6.68 -30.90
CA TRP A 308 -9.55 -5.83 -29.71
C TRP A 308 -10.33 -6.35 -28.49
N TYR A 309 -11.61 -6.64 -28.64
CA TYR A 309 -12.45 -7.11 -27.54
C TYR A 309 -12.06 -8.51 -27.02
N GLN A 310 -11.63 -9.41 -27.92
CA GLN A 310 -11.18 -10.75 -27.54
C GLN A 310 -9.85 -10.67 -26.81
N ASP A 311 -8.91 -9.88 -27.33
CA ASP A 311 -7.61 -9.65 -26.71
C ASP A 311 -7.78 -8.94 -25.35
N ALA A 312 -8.62 -7.91 -25.26
CA ALA A 312 -8.95 -7.24 -24.00
C ALA A 312 -9.54 -8.21 -22.95
N LEU A 313 -10.51 -9.03 -23.33
CA LEU A 313 -11.12 -10.01 -22.43
C LEU A 313 -10.09 -11.04 -21.94
N LEU A 314 -9.27 -11.58 -22.84
CA LEU A 314 -8.24 -12.56 -22.49
C LEU A 314 -7.17 -11.96 -21.58
N LEU A 315 -6.75 -10.72 -21.84
CA LEU A 315 -5.78 -10.01 -21.00
C LEU A 315 -6.36 -9.63 -19.64
N PHE A 316 -7.65 -9.30 -19.57
CA PHE A 316 -8.36 -9.10 -18.30
C PHE A 316 -8.38 -10.39 -17.46
N LEU A 317 -8.76 -11.52 -18.07
CA LEU A 317 -8.79 -12.83 -17.41
C LEU A 317 -7.37 -13.26 -16.98
N LEU A 318 -6.39 -13.13 -17.87
CA LEU A 318 -4.98 -13.38 -17.57
C LEU A 318 -4.54 -12.50 -16.39
N GLY A 319 -4.89 -11.22 -16.41
CA GLY A 319 -4.59 -10.29 -15.32
C GLY A 319 -5.14 -10.77 -13.99
N GLY A 320 -6.43 -11.11 -13.92
CA GLY A 320 -7.05 -11.69 -12.72
C GLY A 320 -6.35 -12.96 -12.23
N THR A 321 -5.99 -13.88 -13.13
CA THR A 321 -5.25 -15.10 -12.74
C THR A 321 -3.85 -14.80 -12.21
N MET A 322 -3.15 -13.82 -12.80
CA MET A 322 -1.82 -13.40 -12.34
C MET A 322 -1.89 -12.66 -11.00
N GLY A 323 -2.99 -11.98 -10.69
CA GLY A 323 -3.25 -11.41 -9.37
C GLY A 323 -3.38 -12.48 -8.28
N ALA A 324 -4.16 -13.53 -8.53
CA ALA A 324 -4.27 -14.67 -7.62
C ALA A 324 -2.95 -15.43 -7.46
N PHE A 325 -2.20 -15.62 -8.55
CA PHE A 325 -0.87 -16.20 -8.51
C PHE A 325 0.11 -15.36 -7.68
N ALA A 326 0.15 -14.04 -7.90
CA ALA A 326 1.01 -13.13 -7.16
C ALA A 326 0.72 -13.20 -5.65
N TYR A 327 -0.56 -13.26 -5.25
CA TYR A 327 -0.95 -13.49 -3.86
C TYR A 327 -0.37 -14.79 -3.31
N GLY A 328 -0.60 -15.91 -3.98
CA GLY A 328 -0.08 -17.20 -3.52
C GLY A 328 1.45 -17.23 -3.40
N TYR A 329 2.14 -16.66 -4.39
CA TYR A 329 3.60 -16.57 -4.42
C TYR A 329 4.15 -15.72 -3.28
N LEU A 330 3.61 -14.51 -3.08
CA LEU A 330 4.04 -13.58 -2.04
C LEU A 330 3.67 -14.08 -0.64
N LYS A 331 2.48 -14.69 -0.48
CA LYS A 331 2.04 -15.30 0.78
C LYS A 331 2.92 -16.47 1.18
N ALA A 332 3.34 -17.32 0.24
CA ALA A 332 4.27 -18.40 0.53
C ALA A 332 5.63 -17.88 1.04
N ILE A 333 6.14 -16.81 0.44
CA ILE A 333 7.39 -16.16 0.88
C ILE A 333 7.23 -15.61 2.29
N THR A 334 6.18 -14.81 2.54
CA THR A 334 6.00 -14.13 3.83
C THR A 334 5.67 -15.09 4.96
N GLU A 335 4.76 -16.05 4.76
CA GLU A 335 4.39 -17.01 5.80
C GLU A 335 5.55 -17.91 6.20
N VAL A 336 6.31 -18.43 5.23
CA VAL A 336 7.45 -19.29 5.57
C VAL A 336 8.56 -18.48 6.23
N THR A 337 8.82 -17.26 5.76
CA THR A 337 9.81 -16.37 6.40
C THR A 337 9.39 -16.02 7.83
N ASN A 338 8.13 -15.63 8.03
CA ASN A 338 7.60 -15.30 9.35
C ASN A 338 7.60 -16.50 10.29
N LEU A 339 7.30 -17.71 9.78
CA LEU A 339 7.28 -18.93 10.58
C LEU A 339 8.61 -19.17 11.30
N TRP A 340 9.73 -19.07 10.58
CA TRP A 340 11.02 -19.28 11.22
C TRP A 340 11.52 -18.02 11.93
N MET A 341 11.27 -16.81 11.41
CA MET A 341 11.69 -15.59 12.10
C MET A 341 11.00 -15.38 13.46
N SER A 342 9.80 -15.93 13.65
CA SER A 342 9.05 -15.89 14.91
C SER A 342 9.14 -17.17 15.75
N ALA A 343 9.92 -18.16 15.32
CA ALA A 343 9.98 -19.47 15.97
C ALA A 343 10.48 -19.43 17.42
N ASP A 344 11.20 -18.37 17.80
CA ASP A 344 11.71 -18.12 19.15
C ASP A 344 10.77 -17.22 20.00
N GLY A 345 9.56 -16.96 19.50
CA GLY A 345 8.58 -16.07 20.14
C GLY A 345 8.90 -14.58 19.98
N THR A 346 9.93 -14.20 19.21
CA THR A 346 10.17 -12.79 18.92
C THR A 346 9.18 -12.28 17.90
N ALA A 347 8.60 -11.11 18.20
CA ALA A 347 7.77 -10.40 17.25
C ALA A 347 8.67 -9.70 16.21
N TYR A 348 9.30 -10.43 15.30
CA TYR A 348 9.99 -9.81 14.16
C TYR A 348 8.96 -9.21 13.18
N PRO A 349 9.15 -8.00 12.62
CA PRO A 349 10.28 -7.07 12.76
C PRO A 349 10.01 -5.92 13.77
N ALA A 350 9.72 -6.23 15.04
CA ALA A 350 9.62 -5.20 16.07
C ALA A 350 10.97 -4.50 16.27
N PRO A 351 11.00 -3.16 16.49
CA PRO A 351 12.26 -2.41 16.60
C PRO A 351 13.28 -2.97 17.58
N ALA A 352 12.83 -3.53 18.71
CA ALA A 352 13.70 -4.16 19.71
C ALA A 352 14.46 -5.39 19.18
N ALA A 353 13.91 -6.11 18.20
CA ALA A 353 14.53 -7.27 17.59
C ALA A 353 15.49 -6.93 16.43
N LEU A 354 15.58 -5.66 16.03
CA LEU A 354 16.34 -5.21 14.85
C LEU A 354 17.75 -4.70 15.17
N GLY A 355 18.11 -4.61 16.45
CA GLY A 355 19.42 -4.13 16.90
C GLY A 355 20.60 -5.05 16.55
N PHE A 356 21.82 -4.56 16.76
CA PHE A 356 23.05 -5.34 16.59
C PHE A 356 23.01 -6.62 17.45
N GLY A 357 23.34 -7.75 16.85
CA GLY A 357 23.31 -9.05 17.51
C GLY A 357 21.91 -9.53 17.92
N GLY A 358 20.85 -8.87 17.46
CA GLY A 358 19.47 -9.30 17.69
C GLY A 358 19.10 -10.59 16.95
N GLY A 359 19.92 -11.02 16.00
CA GLY A 359 19.68 -12.21 15.21
C GLY A 359 20.02 -13.49 15.95
N ARG A 360 19.53 -14.62 15.43
CA ARG A 360 19.76 -15.93 16.04
C ARG A 360 20.83 -16.71 15.30
N ALA A 361 21.76 -17.32 16.04
CA ALA A 361 22.86 -18.07 15.45
C ALA A 361 22.38 -19.21 14.54
N TRP A 362 21.21 -19.80 14.84
CA TRP A 362 20.62 -20.86 14.02
C TRP A 362 20.14 -20.37 12.64
N TRP A 363 19.96 -19.05 12.44
CA TRP A 363 19.69 -18.47 11.11
C TRP A 363 20.83 -18.73 10.13
N ILE A 364 22.08 -18.85 10.61
CA ILE A 364 23.23 -19.24 9.78
C ILE A 364 22.99 -20.61 9.16
N GLY A 365 22.57 -21.58 9.97
CA GLY A 365 22.25 -22.94 9.53
C GLY A 365 21.04 -22.98 8.59
N LEU A 366 19.98 -22.22 8.89
CA LEU A 366 18.80 -22.13 8.04
C LEU A 366 19.14 -21.54 6.67
N CYS A 367 19.80 -20.38 6.61
CA CYS A 367 20.16 -19.73 5.36
C CYS A 367 21.18 -20.57 4.54
N ALA A 368 22.12 -21.25 5.21
CA ALA A 368 23.01 -22.23 4.56
C ALA A 368 22.21 -23.41 3.97
N GLY A 369 21.25 -23.95 4.72
CA GLY A 369 20.34 -25.00 4.28
C GLY A 369 19.49 -24.58 3.08
N THR A 370 18.93 -23.37 3.10
CA THR A 370 18.25 -22.79 1.93
C THR A 370 19.20 -22.70 0.73
N GLY A 371 20.44 -22.24 0.94
CA GLY A 371 21.45 -22.21 -0.10
C GLY A 371 21.74 -23.59 -0.69
N LEU A 372 21.84 -24.62 0.13
CA LEU A 372 21.97 -26.01 -0.31
C LEU A 372 20.76 -26.45 -1.17
N VAL A 373 19.53 -26.18 -0.71
CA VAL A 373 18.30 -26.52 -1.45
C VAL A 373 18.26 -25.80 -2.79
N VAL A 374 18.57 -24.50 -2.82
CA VAL A 374 18.65 -23.69 -4.06
C VAL A 374 19.72 -24.24 -5.00
N GLY A 375 20.91 -24.56 -4.49
CA GLY A 375 22.00 -25.14 -5.27
C GLY A 375 21.63 -26.47 -5.91
N LEU A 376 21.02 -27.37 -5.13
CA LEU A 376 20.54 -28.65 -5.61
C LEU A 376 19.42 -28.49 -6.63
N ALA A 377 18.48 -27.58 -6.40
CA ALA A 377 17.42 -27.26 -7.36
C ALA A 377 17.98 -26.74 -8.68
N LYS A 378 18.96 -25.82 -8.65
CA LYS A 378 19.66 -25.35 -9.85
C LYS A 378 20.36 -26.48 -10.58
N ALA A 379 21.05 -27.35 -9.86
CA ALA A 379 21.75 -28.49 -10.45
C ALA A 379 20.77 -29.48 -11.11
N ALA A 380 19.67 -29.81 -10.43
CA ALA A 380 18.63 -30.70 -10.94
C ALA A 380 17.92 -30.10 -12.17
N LEU A 381 17.59 -28.80 -12.13
CA LEU A 381 16.91 -28.09 -13.21
C LEU A 381 17.85 -27.68 -14.35
N ARG A 382 19.16 -27.89 -14.19
CA ARG A 382 20.21 -27.42 -15.10
C ARG A 382 20.10 -25.92 -15.42
N LEU A 383 19.89 -25.10 -14.39
CA LEU A 383 19.77 -23.64 -14.50
C LEU A 383 21.08 -22.97 -14.06
N ASP A 384 21.95 -22.62 -15.02
CA ASP A 384 23.21 -21.92 -14.73
C ASP A 384 22.99 -20.40 -14.75
N THR A 385 22.58 -19.90 -15.91
CA THR A 385 22.29 -18.48 -16.17
C THR A 385 20.84 -18.30 -16.61
N ALA A 386 20.25 -17.19 -16.20
CA ALA A 386 18.93 -16.77 -16.66
C ALA A 386 18.97 -15.29 -17.05
N PRO A 387 18.15 -14.87 -18.03
CA PRO A 387 17.97 -13.45 -18.31
C PRO A 387 17.41 -12.76 -17.06
N THR A 388 17.80 -11.51 -16.87
CA THR A 388 17.19 -10.70 -15.82
C THR A 388 15.78 -10.31 -16.22
N PHE A 389 14.86 -10.12 -15.26
CA PHE A 389 13.51 -9.67 -15.60
C PHE A 389 13.51 -8.32 -16.34
N ILE A 390 14.51 -7.45 -16.10
CA ILE A 390 14.69 -6.19 -16.83
C ILE A 390 14.98 -6.46 -18.30
N GLU A 391 15.81 -7.46 -18.59
CA GLU A 391 16.10 -7.90 -19.96
C GLU A 391 14.86 -8.53 -20.61
N GLU A 392 14.12 -9.37 -19.89
CA GLU A 392 12.85 -9.94 -20.38
C GLU A 392 11.81 -8.84 -20.67
N LEU A 393 11.71 -7.81 -19.82
CA LEU A 393 10.83 -6.66 -20.05
C LEU A 393 11.23 -5.84 -21.28
N ARG A 394 12.54 -5.62 -21.49
CA ARG A 394 13.06 -4.86 -22.64
C ARG A 394 12.94 -5.62 -23.95
N THR A 395 13.22 -6.91 -23.93
CA THR A 395 13.09 -7.78 -25.11
C THR A 395 11.64 -8.19 -25.35
N MET A 396 10.77 -8.04 -24.35
CA MET A 396 9.36 -8.44 -24.37
C MET A 396 9.20 -9.91 -24.75
N HIS A 397 10.21 -10.71 -24.45
CA HIS A 397 10.30 -12.12 -24.80
C HIS A 397 10.76 -12.91 -23.58
N THR A 398 10.19 -14.09 -23.42
CA THR A 398 10.55 -15.03 -22.35
C THR A 398 10.61 -16.44 -22.92
N HIS A 399 11.22 -17.35 -22.16
CA HIS A 399 11.16 -18.77 -22.48
C HIS A 399 10.42 -19.49 -21.37
N VAL A 400 9.32 -20.15 -21.70
CA VAL A 400 8.40 -20.75 -20.70
C VAL A 400 9.15 -21.60 -19.67
N LEU A 401 9.93 -22.59 -20.11
CA LEU A 401 10.59 -23.52 -19.20
C LEU A 401 11.73 -22.87 -18.38
N PRO A 402 12.69 -22.13 -18.96
CA PRO A 402 13.68 -21.37 -18.19
C PRO A 402 13.07 -20.41 -17.17
N SER A 403 12.05 -19.63 -17.56
CA SER A 403 11.44 -18.64 -16.67
C SER A 403 10.72 -19.30 -15.49
N LEU A 404 10.07 -20.46 -15.68
CA LEU A 404 9.50 -21.23 -14.56
C LEU A 404 10.58 -21.80 -13.61
N LYS A 405 11.72 -22.23 -14.14
CA LYS A 405 12.88 -22.66 -13.32
C LYS A 405 13.40 -21.51 -12.47
N VAL A 406 13.54 -20.32 -13.06
CA VAL A 406 13.95 -19.09 -12.35
C VAL A 406 12.98 -18.77 -11.23
N ALA A 407 11.68 -18.79 -11.52
CA ALA A 407 10.65 -18.50 -10.53
C ALA A 407 10.68 -19.46 -9.33
N THR A 408 10.92 -20.75 -9.59
CA THR A 408 11.04 -21.77 -8.53
C THR A 408 12.29 -21.54 -7.68
N VAL A 409 13.43 -21.29 -8.33
CA VAL A 409 14.70 -21.02 -7.63
C VAL A 409 14.61 -19.73 -6.80
N ALA A 410 13.98 -18.68 -7.35
CA ALA A 410 13.74 -17.44 -6.63
C ALA A 410 12.83 -17.65 -5.41
N LEU A 411 11.74 -18.40 -5.57
CA LEU A 411 10.81 -18.72 -4.49
C LEU A 411 11.53 -19.42 -3.33
N LEU A 412 12.32 -20.45 -3.63
CA LEU A 412 13.08 -21.19 -2.62
C LEU A 412 14.08 -20.31 -1.87
N GLY A 413 14.77 -19.41 -2.57
CA GLY A 413 15.68 -18.46 -1.94
C GLY A 413 14.96 -17.47 -1.02
N LEU A 414 13.84 -16.91 -1.49
CA LEU A 414 13.05 -15.93 -0.74
C LEU A 414 12.41 -16.51 0.52
N MET A 415 11.93 -17.76 0.46
CA MET A 415 11.41 -18.47 1.65
C MET A 415 12.47 -18.66 2.76
N GLY A 416 13.75 -18.72 2.40
CA GLY A 416 14.86 -18.75 3.36
C GLY A 416 15.37 -17.38 3.79
N GLY A 417 14.64 -16.30 3.47
CA GLY A 417 14.98 -14.93 3.87
C GLY A 417 16.19 -14.34 3.16
N MET A 418 16.51 -14.79 1.96
CA MET A 418 17.56 -14.15 1.15
C MET A 418 17.16 -12.70 0.83
N PRO A 419 18.11 -11.75 0.83
CA PRO A 419 17.85 -10.32 0.71
C PRO A 419 17.57 -9.89 -0.72
N MET A 420 16.67 -10.58 -1.40
CA MET A 420 16.25 -10.29 -2.77
C MET A 420 14.76 -10.02 -2.78
N GLY A 421 14.25 -9.36 -3.82
CA GLY A 421 12.83 -9.17 -4.03
C GLY A 421 12.19 -10.26 -4.92
N PRO A 422 10.86 -10.37 -4.90
CA PRO A 422 10.09 -11.35 -5.66
C PRO A 422 9.92 -10.99 -7.14
N GLU A 423 10.36 -9.81 -7.57
CA GLU A 423 10.07 -9.26 -8.91
C GLU A 423 10.59 -10.16 -10.03
N ALA A 424 11.77 -10.76 -9.85
CA ALA A 424 12.33 -11.66 -10.85
C ALA A 424 11.50 -12.94 -11.01
N GLY A 425 11.03 -13.54 -9.91
CA GLY A 425 10.23 -14.76 -9.96
C GLY A 425 8.81 -14.52 -10.46
N LEU A 426 8.20 -13.41 -10.04
CA LEU A 426 6.89 -12.96 -10.52
C LEU A 426 6.94 -12.62 -12.02
N GLY A 427 7.92 -11.80 -12.43
CA GLY A 427 8.10 -11.40 -13.83
C GLY A 427 8.34 -12.59 -14.76
N ALA A 428 9.22 -13.52 -14.36
CA ALA A 428 9.52 -14.72 -15.13
C ALA A 428 8.29 -15.64 -15.28
N SER A 429 7.55 -15.90 -14.19
CA SER A 429 6.33 -16.71 -14.23
C SER A 429 5.24 -16.08 -15.10
N ALA A 430 5.05 -14.77 -14.96
CA ALA A 430 4.05 -14.02 -15.69
C ALA A 430 4.38 -13.95 -17.19
N GLY A 431 5.63 -13.70 -17.55
CA GLY A 431 6.08 -13.73 -18.94
C GLY A 431 5.85 -15.10 -19.58
N ALA A 432 6.19 -16.18 -18.88
CA ALA A 432 5.92 -17.54 -19.33
C ALA A 432 4.43 -17.81 -19.55
N ALA A 433 3.56 -17.34 -18.64
CA ALA A 433 2.11 -17.48 -18.76
C ALA A 433 1.56 -16.68 -19.96
N GLY A 434 2.01 -15.44 -20.15
CA GLY A 434 1.64 -14.61 -21.29
C GLY A 434 2.06 -15.23 -22.63
N LEU A 435 3.29 -15.75 -22.70
CA LEU A 435 3.77 -16.45 -23.90
C LEU A 435 2.98 -17.74 -24.18
N LEU A 436 2.73 -18.55 -23.14
CA LEU A 436 1.96 -19.79 -23.30
C LEU A 436 0.54 -19.50 -23.82
N LEU A 437 -0.13 -18.50 -23.25
CA LEU A 437 -1.47 -18.10 -23.70
C LEU A 437 -1.44 -17.63 -25.16
N ALA A 438 -0.43 -16.83 -25.53
CA ALA A 438 -0.28 -16.38 -26.91
C ALA A 438 0.01 -17.53 -27.89
N GLN A 439 0.77 -18.54 -27.48
CA GLN A 439 1.03 -19.75 -28.27
C GLN A 439 -0.23 -20.62 -28.43
N LEU A 440 -0.98 -20.83 -27.33
CA LEU A 440 -2.23 -21.59 -27.35
C LEU A 440 -3.27 -20.95 -28.27
N ARG A 441 -3.25 -19.62 -28.40
CA ARG A 441 -4.13 -18.89 -29.31
C ARG A 441 -3.79 -19.10 -30.79
N GLY A 442 -2.57 -19.52 -31.12
CA GLY A 442 -2.15 -19.83 -32.49
C GLY A 442 -2.25 -18.63 -33.45
N PHE A 443 -1.79 -17.45 -33.04
CA PHE A 443 -1.87 -16.25 -33.88
C PHE A 443 -1.14 -16.45 -35.22
N GLN A 444 -1.89 -16.38 -36.33
CA GLN A 444 -1.34 -16.55 -37.68
C GLN A 444 -0.69 -15.27 -38.23
N LEU A 445 -1.23 -14.11 -37.87
CA LEU A 445 -0.78 -12.80 -38.32
C LEU A 445 0.04 -12.12 -37.23
N GLU A 446 1.27 -11.73 -37.58
CA GLU A 446 2.25 -11.05 -36.71
C GLU A 446 2.39 -11.68 -35.31
N PRO A 447 2.71 -12.99 -35.23
CA PRO A 447 2.71 -13.74 -33.97
C PRO A 447 3.64 -13.12 -32.91
N GLN A 448 4.78 -12.57 -33.33
CA GLN A 448 5.77 -12.00 -32.41
C GLN A 448 5.22 -10.77 -31.66
N ARG A 449 4.58 -9.83 -32.35
CA ARG A 449 4.08 -8.60 -31.73
C ARG A 449 2.94 -8.87 -30.74
N ARG A 450 2.05 -9.81 -31.08
CA ARG A 450 1.00 -10.26 -30.15
C ARG A 450 1.57 -10.99 -28.94
N GLN A 451 2.56 -11.87 -29.14
CA GLN A 451 3.25 -12.53 -28.03
C GLN A 451 3.88 -11.51 -27.08
N GLN A 452 4.56 -10.50 -27.62
CA GLN A 452 5.15 -9.41 -26.83
C GLN A 452 4.09 -8.66 -26.00
N LEU A 453 2.93 -8.34 -26.59
CA LEU A 453 1.83 -7.70 -25.84
C LEU A 453 1.34 -8.58 -24.68
N TYR A 454 1.13 -9.88 -24.92
CA TYR A 454 0.64 -10.80 -23.89
C TYR A 454 1.68 -11.00 -22.78
N VAL A 455 2.96 -11.15 -23.12
CA VAL A 455 4.07 -11.23 -22.16
C VAL A 455 4.13 -9.96 -21.30
N LEU A 456 4.12 -8.79 -21.95
CA LEU A 456 4.22 -7.50 -21.26
C LEU A 456 3.02 -7.24 -20.34
N THR A 457 1.81 -7.55 -20.82
CA THR A 457 0.57 -7.40 -20.03
C THR A 457 0.55 -8.37 -18.87
N ALA A 458 1.00 -9.61 -19.04
CA ALA A 458 1.09 -10.58 -17.95
C ALA A 458 2.07 -10.12 -16.86
N MET A 459 3.27 -9.67 -17.26
CA MET A 459 4.26 -9.11 -16.32
C MET A 459 3.71 -7.90 -15.56
N CYS A 460 3.09 -6.94 -16.29
CA CYS A 460 2.43 -5.78 -15.70
C CYS A 460 1.35 -6.19 -14.69
N SER A 461 0.54 -7.19 -15.05
CA SER A 461 -0.52 -7.73 -14.19
C SER A 461 0.04 -8.32 -12.90
N CYS A 462 1.10 -9.12 -12.98
CA CYS A 462 1.70 -9.73 -11.81
C CYS A 462 2.35 -8.68 -10.88
N PHE A 463 3.00 -7.66 -11.43
CA PHE A 463 3.53 -6.54 -10.64
C PHE A 463 2.43 -5.69 -9.98
N ALA A 464 1.22 -5.64 -10.53
CA ALA A 464 0.12 -4.93 -9.89
C ALA A 464 -0.27 -5.52 -8.52
N GLY A 465 -0.04 -6.82 -8.27
CA GLY A 465 -0.21 -7.42 -6.94
C GLY A 465 0.91 -7.05 -5.95
N LEU A 466 2.10 -6.72 -6.47
CA LEU A 466 3.24 -6.29 -5.67
C LEU A 466 3.16 -4.80 -5.30
N MET A 467 2.69 -3.97 -6.23
CA MET A 467 2.67 -2.51 -6.10
C MET A 467 1.45 -2.00 -5.31
N PRO A 468 1.51 -0.76 -4.75
CA PRO A 468 0.38 -0.16 -4.04
C PRO A 468 -0.85 0.09 -4.91
N ASN A 469 -0.67 0.22 -6.23
CA ASN A 469 -1.76 0.33 -7.20
C ASN A 469 -1.34 -0.16 -8.60
N ALA A 470 -2.34 -0.42 -9.44
CA ALA A 470 -2.17 -0.86 -10.82
C ALA A 470 -1.39 0.15 -11.69
N MET A 471 -1.60 1.45 -11.49
CA MET A 471 -0.93 2.50 -12.29
C MET A 471 0.59 2.47 -12.13
N THR A 472 1.08 2.20 -10.92
CA THR A 472 2.51 2.06 -10.63
C THR A 472 3.12 0.93 -11.45
N ALA A 473 2.43 -0.21 -11.57
CA ALA A 473 2.89 -1.34 -12.38
C ALA A 473 2.91 -0.99 -13.88
N VAL A 474 1.89 -0.28 -14.37
CA VAL A 474 1.84 0.19 -15.77
C VAL A 474 3.03 1.10 -16.08
N LEU A 475 3.27 2.12 -15.25
CA LEU A 475 4.40 3.05 -15.43
C LEU A 475 5.74 2.32 -15.37
N LEU A 476 5.92 1.40 -14.41
CA LEU A 476 7.13 0.63 -14.25
C LEU A 476 7.45 -0.17 -15.52
N VAL A 477 6.45 -0.85 -16.08
CA VAL A 477 6.60 -1.66 -17.28
C VAL A 477 6.86 -0.78 -18.51
N LEU A 478 6.21 0.37 -18.64
CA LEU A 478 6.43 1.31 -19.75
C LEU A 478 7.84 1.92 -19.72
N GLU A 479 8.30 2.40 -18.57
CA GLU A 479 9.60 3.04 -18.43
C GLU A 479 10.77 2.05 -18.59
N ILE A 480 10.66 0.86 -17.99
CA ILE A 480 11.71 -0.17 -18.07
C ILE A 480 11.71 -0.87 -19.42
N GLY A 481 10.53 -1.30 -19.89
CA GLY A 481 10.38 -2.10 -21.11
C GLY A 481 10.56 -1.29 -22.39
N ARG A 482 10.35 0.04 -22.34
CA ARG A 482 10.38 0.95 -23.49
C ARG A 482 9.66 0.37 -24.72
N PRO A 483 8.38 -0.04 -24.59
CA PRO A 483 7.68 -0.76 -25.65
C PRO A 483 7.31 0.12 -26.85
N MET A 484 7.90 1.31 -27.02
CA MET A 484 7.67 2.15 -28.20
C MET A 484 7.98 1.44 -29.53
N VAL A 485 8.73 0.34 -29.50
CA VAL A 485 8.97 -0.51 -30.68
C VAL A 485 7.74 -1.37 -31.06
N LEU A 486 6.81 -1.64 -30.12
CA LEU A 486 5.50 -2.27 -30.41
C LEU A 486 4.53 -1.33 -31.15
N ALA A 487 4.87 -0.04 -31.28
CA ALA A 487 3.98 1.01 -31.78
C ALA A 487 3.49 0.80 -33.23
N SER A 488 4.04 -0.18 -33.95
CA SER A 488 3.57 -0.52 -35.30
C SER A 488 2.16 -1.16 -35.34
N CYS A 489 1.66 -1.74 -34.24
CA CYS A 489 0.34 -2.41 -34.21
C CYS A 489 -0.70 -1.72 -33.33
N LEU A 490 -0.25 -1.13 -32.22
CA LEU A 490 -1.10 -0.37 -31.32
C LEU A 490 -0.50 1.03 -31.18
N THR A 491 -1.37 2.02 -31.13
CA THR A 491 -1.00 3.34 -30.64
C THR A 491 -0.46 3.21 -29.21
N PHE A 492 0.41 4.13 -28.80
CA PHE A 492 0.96 4.15 -27.44
C PHE A 492 -0.15 4.11 -26.38
N MET A 493 -1.23 4.87 -26.59
CA MET A 493 -2.38 4.87 -25.68
C MET A 493 -3.16 3.55 -25.70
N GLY A 494 -3.28 2.89 -26.86
CA GLY A 494 -3.87 1.56 -26.94
C GLY A 494 -3.09 0.53 -26.10
N LEU A 495 -1.76 0.58 -26.15
CA LEU A 495 -0.90 -0.26 -25.31
C LEU A 495 -1.11 0.05 -23.81
N VAL A 496 -1.08 1.33 -23.43
CA VAL A 496 -1.31 1.76 -22.03
C VAL A 496 -2.65 1.22 -21.52
N CYS A 497 -3.73 1.31 -22.31
CA CYS A 497 -5.04 0.79 -21.95
C CYS A 497 -5.04 -0.73 -21.75
N MET A 498 -4.34 -1.50 -22.58
CA MET A 498 -4.24 -2.96 -22.42
C MET A 498 -3.46 -3.36 -21.16
N LEU A 499 -2.34 -2.67 -20.89
CA LEU A 499 -1.57 -2.87 -19.65
C LEU A 499 -2.40 -2.48 -18.42
N ALA A 500 -3.13 -1.37 -18.48
CA ALA A 500 -4.01 -0.90 -17.41
C ALA A 500 -5.15 -1.89 -17.15
N LEU A 501 -5.74 -2.47 -18.19
CA LEU A 501 -6.81 -3.46 -18.06
C LEU A 501 -6.32 -4.71 -17.32
N GLY A 502 -5.20 -5.29 -17.74
CA GLY A 502 -4.62 -6.48 -17.08
C GLY A 502 -4.19 -6.20 -15.64
N SER A 503 -3.47 -5.09 -15.41
CA SER A 503 -3.03 -4.69 -14.06
C SER A 503 -4.19 -4.37 -13.12
N THR A 504 -5.25 -3.74 -13.60
CA THR A 504 -6.45 -3.48 -12.78
C THR A 504 -7.14 -4.78 -12.39
N ALA A 505 -7.31 -5.71 -13.33
CA ALA A 505 -7.89 -7.02 -13.03
C ALA A 505 -7.07 -7.79 -11.97
N ALA A 506 -5.74 -7.78 -12.12
CA ALA A 506 -4.83 -8.40 -11.17
C ALA A 506 -4.90 -7.76 -9.78
N PHE A 507 -4.89 -6.42 -9.72
CA PHE A 507 -5.00 -5.67 -8.49
C PHE A 507 -6.32 -5.95 -7.77
N VAL A 508 -7.46 -5.95 -8.49
CA VAL A 508 -8.78 -6.25 -7.92
C VAL A 508 -8.82 -7.65 -7.33
N VAL A 509 -8.32 -8.66 -8.05
CA VAL A 509 -8.30 -10.05 -7.55
C VAL A 509 -7.36 -10.18 -6.35
N TYR A 510 -6.15 -9.63 -6.42
CA TYR A 510 -5.20 -9.65 -5.31
C TYR A 510 -5.80 -8.99 -4.05
N TYR A 511 -6.39 -7.80 -4.22
CA TYR A 511 -7.00 -7.03 -3.14
C TYR A 511 -8.24 -7.75 -2.57
N ALA A 512 -9.05 -8.38 -3.42
CA ALA A 512 -10.19 -9.17 -2.95
C ALA A 512 -9.79 -10.37 -2.08
N ILE A 513 -8.62 -10.97 -2.35
CA ILE A 513 -8.10 -12.12 -1.57
C ILE A 513 -7.39 -11.65 -0.29
N SER A 514 -6.52 -10.64 -0.40
CA SER A 514 -5.63 -10.20 0.68
C SER A 514 -6.25 -9.13 1.60
N GLY A 515 -7.10 -8.26 1.05
CA GLY A 515 -7.62 -7.06 1.69
C GLY A 515 -6.68 -5.85 1.63
N TYR A 516 -5.43 -6.04 1.19
CA TYR A 516 -4.40 -5.00 1.06
C TYR A 516 -3.33 -5.46 0.03
N PRO A 517 -2.65 -4.54 -0.67
CA PRO A 517 -1.53 -4.85 -1.56
C PRO A 517 -0.27 -5.28 -0.79
N TYR A 518 0.72 -5.89 -1.46
CA TYR A 518 1.94 -6.36 -0.78
C TYR A 518 2.73 -5.24 -0.09
N ILE A 519 2.94 -4.13 -0.80
CA ILE A 519 3.39 -2.88 -0.20
C ILE A 519 2.15 -2.19 0.36
N ASP A 520 1.78 -2.59 1.59
CA ASP A 520 0.55 -2.16 2.22
C ASP A 520 0.61 -0.69 2.69
N PRO A 521 -0.20 0.23 2.11
CA PRO A 521 -0.27 1.62 2.54
C PRO A 521 -0.84 1.81 3.95
N VAL A 522 -1.55 0.81 4.50
CA VAL A 522 -2.11 0.85 5.86
C VAL A 522 -1.03 0.49 6.88
N LEU A 523 -0.21 -0.52 6.59
CA LEU A 523 0.95 -0.88 7.42
C LEU A 523 2.08 0.12 7.33
N THR A 524 2.23 0.90 6.25
CA THR A 524 3.09 2.08 6.26
C THR A 524 2.48 3.24 7.05
N GLY A 525 1.31 3.07 7.68
CA GLY A 525 0.69 4.11 8.47
C GLY A 525 -0.02 5.12 7.57
N LEU A 526 -1.29 5.33 7.87
CA LEU A 526 -2.09 6.43 7.34
C LEU A 526 -1.40 7.77 7.67
N SER A 527 -0.49 8.25 6.82
CA SER A 527 -0.24 9.68 6.69
C SER A 527 -1.50 10.32 6.09
N VAL A 528 -2.59 10.37 6.87
CA VAL A 528 -3.64 11.40 6.71
C VAL A 528 -3.07 12.75 7.19
N PHE A 529 -1.78 12.97 6.95
CA PHE A 529 -1.23 14.31 6.84
C PHE A 529 -1.62 14.78 5.46
N ALA A 530 -2.89 15.18 5.33
CA ALA A 530 -3.22 16.28 4.44
C ALA A 530 -2.18 17.35 4.78
N TYR A 531 -1.22 17.53 3.89
CA TYR A 531 -0.22 18.58 3.98
C TYR A 531 -1.01 19.88 4.10
N LYS A 532 -1.24 20.36 5.33
CA LYS A 532 -2.16 21.48 5.56
C LYS A 532 -1.64 22.73 4.86
N GLU A 533 -0.31 22.84 4.75
CA GLU A 533 0.38 23.92 4.06
C GLU A 533 1.63 23.40 3.35
N TYR A 534 1.64 23.46 2.01
CA TYR A 534 2.80 23.13 1.20
C TYR A 534 3.97 24.06 1.52
N ASN A 535 5.11 23.50 1.90
CA ASN A 535 6.34 24.25 2.15
C ASN A 535 7.30 24.07 0.99
N GLN A 536 7.74 25.17 0.37
CA GLN A 536 8.71 25.17 -0.73
C GLN A 536 10.05 24.51 -0.34
N MET A 537 10.42 24.53 0.94
CA MET A 537 11.62 23.86 1.46
C MET A 537 11.58 22.34 1.24
N ALA A 538 10.40 21.73 1.10
CA ALA A 538 10.28 20.31 0.79
C ALA A 538 10.99 19.95 -0.53
N ILE A 539 11.01 20.85 -1.52
CA ILE A 539 11.74 20.61 -2.78
C ILE A 539 13.24 20.44 -2.51
N ILE A 540 13.80 21.30 -1.65
CA ILE A 540 15.21 21.23 -1.25
C ILE A 540 15.48 19.91 -0.52
N GLU A 541 14.61 19.51 0.40
CA GLU A 541 14.69 18.20 1.06
C GLU A 541 14.70 17.06 0.01
N GLY A 542 13.80 17.10 -0.97
CA GLY A 542 13.77 16.12 -2.05
C GLY A 542 15.06 16.07 -2.87
N ILE A 543 15.62 17.24 -3.23
CA ILE A 543 16.92 17.31 -3.92
C ILE A 543 18.03 16.67 -3.05
N LEU A 544 18.07 16.95 -1.75
CA LEU A 544 19.04 16.35 -0.83
C LEU A 544 18.90 14.83 -0.74
N PHE A 545 17.68 14.30 -0.68
CA PHE A 545 17.44 12.86 -0.76
C PHE A 545 17.85 12.27 -2.11
N GLY A 546 17.72 13.03 -3.20
CA GLY A 546 18.19 12.62 -4.52
C GLY A 546 19.71 12.49 -4.56
N ILE A 547 20.43 13.45 -4.00
CA ILE A 547 21.89 13.40 -3.83
C ILE A 547 22.30 12.20 -2.96
N MET A 548 21.58 11.96 -1.86
CA MET A 548 21.77 10.79 -1.00
C MET A 548 21.58 9.48 -1.78
N GLY A 549 20.55 9.38 -2.62
CA GLY A 549 20.28 8.22 -3.48
C GLY A 549 21.42 7.93 -4.45
N ALA A 550 21.93 8.97 -5.14
CA ALA A 550 23.06 8.84 -6.06
C ALA A 550 24.35 8.44 -5.34
N ALA A 551 24.63 9.01 -4.16
CA ALA A 551 25.77 8.62 -3.33
C ALA A 551 25.68 7.17 -2.85
N LEU A 552 24.48 6.72 -2.43
CA LEU A 552 24.26 5.34 -2.03
C LEU A 552 24.40 4.38 -3.22
N ALA A 553 23.94 4.77 -4.41
CA ALA A 553 24.14 3.99 -5.63
C ALA A 553 25.62 3.82 -6.00
N ALA A 554 26.42 4.87 -5.81
CA ALA A 554 27.87 4.79 -5.97
C ALA A 554 28.49 3.73 -5.06
N VAL A 555 28.15 3.74 -3.76
CA VAL A 555 28.63 2.73 -2.80
C VAL A 555 28.13 1.33 -3.17
N TYR A 556 26.85 1.22 -3.53
CA TYR A 556 26.23 -0.02 -3.98
C TYR A 556 26.99 -0.65 -5.15
N LEU A 557 27.33 0.13 -6.19
CA LEU A 557 28.11 -0.34 -7.34
C LEU A 557 29.54 -0.77 -6.97
N VAL A 558 30.17 -0.08 -6.01
CA VAL A 558 31.49 -0.49 -5.49
C VAL A 558 31.41 -1.84 -4.79
N LEU A 559 30.40 -2.05 -3.94
CA LEU A 559 30.16 -3.33 -3.27
C LEU A 559 29.87 -4.45 -4.28
N ALA A 560 29.12 -4.15 -5.35
CA ALA A 560 28.90 -5.07 -6.46
C ALA A 560 30.22 -5.51 -7.10
N GLY A 561 31.08 -4.55 -7.45
CA GLY A 561 32.37 -4.81 -8.08
C GLY A 561 33.32 -5.63 -7.20
N LEU A 562 33.38 -5.30 -5.91
CA LEU A 562 34.19 -6.04 -4.93
C LEU A 562 33.70 -7.48 -4.79
N THR A 563 32.41 -7.67 -4.55
CA THR A 563 31.81 -9.00 -4.35
C THR A 563 31.97 -9.88 -5.57
N ARG A 564 31.68 -9.35 -6.76
CA ARG A 564 31.89 -10.04 -8.04
C ARG A 564 33.33 -10.48 -8.24
N THR A 565 34.29 -9.66 -7.82
CA THR A 565 35.71 -10.01 -7.94
C THR A 565 36.10 -11.14 -6.98
N VAL A 566 35.63 -11.08 -5.73
CA VAL A 566 35.93 -12.11 -4.71
C VAL A 566 35.25 -13.43 -5.06
N VAL A 567 33.94 -13.40 -5.30
CA VAL A 567 33.15 -14.60 -5.64
C VAL A 567 33.57 -15.15 -7.00
N GLY A 568 33.90 -14.31 -7.97
CA GLY A 568 34.43 -14.75 -9.27
C GLY A 568 35.72 -15.55 -9.16
N ARG A 569 36.66 -15.12 -8.31
CA ARG A 569 37.89 -15.88 -8.03
C ARG A 569 37.59 -17.21 -7.35
N ALA A 570 36.69 -17.22 -6.36
CA ALA A 570 36.27 -18.44 -5.69
C ALA A 570 35.58 -19.41 -6.67
N LYS A 571 34.75 -18.88 -7.58
CA LYS A 571 34.06 -19.63 -8.63
C LYS A 571 35.05 -20.33 -9.56
N SER A 572 36.01 -19.59 -10.13
CA SER A 572 37.04 -20.18 -10.99
C SER A 572 37.91 -21.21 -10.28
N TRP A 573 38.25 -20.96 -9.01
CA TRP A 573 39.01 -21.92 -8.21
C TRP A 573 38.23 -23.21 -7.93
N LEU A 574 36.93 -23.10 -7.58
CA LEU A 574 36.05 -24.25 -7.36
C LEU A 574 35.78 -25.02 -8.66
N ASP A 575 35.55 -24.34 -9.78
CA ASP A 575 35.39 -24.97 -11.10
C ASP A 575 36.55 -25.90 -11.43
N ALA A 576 37.78 -25.43 -11.21
CA ALA A 576 39.00 -26.18 -11.48
C ALA A 576 39.17 -27.41 -10.57
N ARG A 577 38.48 -27.47 -9.42
CA ARG A 577 38.69 -28.50 -8.38
C ARG A 577 37.58 -29.55 -8.32
N ILE A 578 36.32 -29.13 -8.36
CA ILE A 578 35.17 -30.00 -8.07
C ILE A 578 34.16 -30.07 -9.22
N GLY A 579 34.41 -29.33 -10.31
CA GLY A 579 33.52 -29.25 -11.45
C GLY A 579 32.33 -28.32 -11.26
N HIS A 580 31.59 -28.14 -12.36
CA HIS A 580 30.61 -27.08 -12.51
C HIS A 580 29.40 -27.16 -11.55
N TRP A 581 28.71 -28.31 -11.51
CA TRP A 581 27.49 -28.46 -10.70
C TRP A 581 27.77 -28.52 -9.18
N PRO A 582 28.78 -29.27 -8.70
CA PRO A 582 29.16 -29.22 -7.28
C PRO A 582 29.54 -27.81 -6.84
N ARG A 583 30.23 -27.03 -7.69
CA ARG A 583 30.50 -25.61 -7.42
C ARG A 583 29.22 -24.80 -7.23
N VAL A 584 28.19 -24.97 -8.06
CA VAL A 584 26.92 -24.22 -7.92
C VAL A 584 26.30 -24.49 -6.55
N VAL A 585 26.31 -25.75 -6.10
CA VAL A 585 25.80 -26.13 -4.77
C VAL A 585 26.65 -25.51 -3.67
N VAL A 586 27.98 -25.65 -3.73
CA VAL A 586 28.88 -25.10 -2.71
C VAL A 586 28.79 -23.58 -2.62
N LEU A 587 28.74 -22.86 -3.75
CA LEU A 587 28.63 -21.40 -3.77
C LEU A 587 27.30 -20.90 -3.21
N THR A 588 26.18 -21.55 -3.56
CA THR A 588 24.87 -21.17 -3.03
C THR A 588 24.76 -21.46 -1.53
N THR A 589 25.25 -22.60 -1.05
CA THR A 589 25.32 -22.91 0.39
C THR A 589 26.18 -21.91 1.16
N THR A 590 27.38 -21.60 0.65
CA THR A 590 28.29 -20.64 1.30
C THR A 590 27.76 -19.20 1.25
N GLY A 591 27.13 -18.79 0.15
CA GLY A 591 26.44 -17.50 0.05
C GLY A 591 25.28 -17.38 1.03
N GLY A 592 24.48 -18.44 1.17
CA GLY A 592 23.43 -18.52 2.18
C GLY A 592 23.97 -18.45 3.60
N ALA A 593 25.05 -19.18 3.91
CA ALA A 593 25.71 -19.11 5.21
C ALA A 593 26.25 -17.72 5.54
N ALA A 594 26.88 -17.05 4.56
CA ALA A 594 27.41 -15.69 4.71
C ALA A 594 26.28 -14.68 4.99
N VAL A 595 25.16 -14.77 4.28
CA VAL A 595 23.98 -13.94 4.55
C VAL A 595 23.34 -14.26 5.89
N GLY A 596 23.27 -15.52 6.28
CA GLY A 596 22.81 -15.91 7.62
C GLY A 596 23.71 -15.35 8.73
N ALA A 597 25.03 -15.28 8.50
CA ALA A 597 25.97 -14.66 9.44
C ALA A 597 25.79 -13.14 9.51
N LEU A 598 25.53 -12.48 8.38
CA LEU A 598 25.15 -11.07 8.36
C LEU A 598 23.82 -10.83 9.07
N GLY A 599 22.82 -11.68 8.85
CA GLY A 599 21.51 -11.60 9.50
C GLY A 599 21.57 -11.86 11.00
N TRP A 600 22.45 -12.75 11.45
CA TRP A 600 22.75 -12.95 12.87
C TRP A 600 23.30 -11.66 13.51
N ALA A 601 24.26 -11.01 12.84
CA ALA A 601 24.85 -9.76 13.31
C ALA A 601 23.89 -8.55 13.20
N MET A 602 23.08 -8.51 12.13
CA MET A 602 22.22 -7.38 11.75
C MET A 602 20.91 -7.90 11.11
N PRO A 603 19.84 -8.13 11.90
CA PRO A 603 18.60 -8.76 11.42
C PRO A 603 17.91 -8.06 10.24
N LEU A 604 18.14 -6.75 10.08
CA LEU A 604 17.63 -5.96 8.95
C LEU A 604 18.25 -6.34 7.60
N THR A 605 19.35 -7.10 7.58
CA THR A 605 19.96 -7.54 6.33
C THR A 605 19.20 -8.67 5.66
N LEU A 606 18.35 -9.40 6.38
CA LEU A 606 17.57 -10.51 5.84
C LEU A 606 16.33 -9.99 5.10
N THR A 607 15.72 -10.88 4.31
CA THR A 607 14.47 -10.68 3.54
C THR A 607 14.51 -9.58 2.50
N ASP A 608 13.47 -9.53 1.67
CA ASP A 608 13.26 -8.50 0.65
C ASP A 608 13.15 -7.08 1.22
N GLY A 609 12.84 -6.96 2.51
CA GLY A 609 12.71 -5.70 3.23
C GLY A 609 11.30 -5.11 3.25
N ALA A 610 10.31 -5.69 2.57
CA ALA A 610 8.95 -5.14 2.55
C ALA A 610 8.34 -5.08 3.96
N GLY A 611 8.44 -6.18 4.72
CA GLY A 611 7.98 -6.21 6.12
C GLY A 611 8.77 -5.28 7.06
N GLN A 612 9.99 -4.87 6.68
CA GLN A 612 10.83 -3.99 7.49
C GLN A 612 10.52 -2.51 7.25
N LEU A 613 9.86 -2.15 6.13
CA LEU A 613 9.63 -0.76 5.75
C LEU A 613 8.90 0.04 6.84
N ASN A 614 7.89 -0.53 7.50
CA ASN A 614 7.20 0.16 8.60
C ASN A 614 8.17 0.52 9.74
N ALA A 615 8.94 -0.45 10.21
CA ALA A 615 9.87 -0.22 11.32
C ALA A 615 10.95 0.80 10.95
N VAL A 616 11.46 0.72 9.72
CA VAL A 616 12.53 1.58 9.24
C VAL A 616 12.05 3.01 8.95
N LEU A 617 10.88 3.20 8.37
CA LEU A 617 10.36 4.53 8.02
C LEU A 617 9.69 5.24 9.22
N PHE A 618 8.91 4.52 10.01
CA PHE A 618 8.05 5.12 11.05
C PHE A 618 8.62 4.99 12.45
N ARG A 619 9.49 4.00 12.67
CA ARG A 619 10.11 3.73 13.97
C ARG A 619 11.63 3.82 13.90
N SER A 620 12.17 4.60 12.96
CA SER A 620 13.62 4.81 12.77
C SER A 620 14.34 5.22 14.06
N GLY A 621 13.70 6.05 14.88
CA GLY A 621 14.24 6.50 16.16
C GLY A 621 14.35 5.38 17.20
N GLN A 622 13.50 4.36 17.13
CA GLN A 622 13.54 3.20 18.03
C GLN A 622 14.58 2.17 17.61
N VAL A 623 14.87 2.05 16.31
CA VAL A 623 15.90 1.13 15.79
C VAL A 623 17.31 1.68 16.03
N GLY A 624 17.48 2.99 15.95
CA GLY A 624 18.76 3.67 16.19
C GLY A 624 19.57 3.91 14.91
N THR A 625 20.18 5.10 14.83
CA THR A 625 20.88 5.59 13.64
C THR A 625 22.05 4.71 13.20
N SER A 626 22.85 4.20 14.14
CA SER A 626 24.00 3.34 13.85
C SER A 626 23.57 1.98 13.27
N VAL A 627 22.51 1.39 13.83
CA VAL A 627 21.92 0.13 13.37
C VAL A 627 21.39 0.28 11.95
N LEU A 628 20.64 1.35 11.68
CA LEU A 628 20.09 1.63 10.35
C LEU A 628 21.20 1.82 9.30
N ALA A 629 22.23 2.63 9.61
CA ALA A 629 23.35 2.86 8.70
C ALA A 629 24.12 1.56 8.40
N ALA A 630 24.51 0.81 9.44
CA ALA A 630 25.24 -0.43 9.28
C ALA A 630 24.42 -1.50 8.53
N SER A 631 23.12 -1.59 8.81
CA SER A 631 22.21 -2.52 8.15
C SER A 631 21.97 -2.18 6.69
N CYS A 632 21.92 -0.90 6.32
CA CYS A 632 21.82 -0.45 4.94
C CYS A 632 22.97 -1.02 4.08
N PHE A 633 24.22 -0.79 4.49
CA PHE A 633 25.39 -1.28 3.77
C PHE A 633 25.53 -2.80 3.85
N SER A 634 25.18 -3.40 4.98
CA SER A 634 25.22 -4.85 5.14
C SER A 634 24.16 -5.55 4.28
N LYS A 635 22.98 -4.94 4.07
CA LYS A 635 21.95 -5.46 3.15
C LYS A 635 22.40 -5.34 1.70
N ALA A 636 23.05 -4.23 1.32
CA ALA A 636 23.66 -4.07 0.00
C ALA A 636 24.72 -5.16 -0.28
N LEU A 637 25.62 -5.38 0.69
CA LEU A 637 26.62 -6.44 0.61
C LEU A 637 25.97 -7.82 0.53
N ALA A 638 24.98 -8.09 1.39
CA ALA A 638 24.27 -9.36 1.44
C ALA A 638 23.59 -9.66 0.09
N TYR A 639 22.90 -8.68 -0.51
CA TYR A 639 22.32 -8.80 -1.86
C TYR A 639 23.36 -9.22 -2.89
N HIS A 640 24.52 -8.55 -2.93
CA HIS A 640 25.57 -8.89 -3.89
C HIS A 640 26.18 -10.27 -3.64
N ILE A 641 26.34 -10.68 -2.38
CA ILE A 641 26.83 -12.02 -2.05
C ILE A 641 25.89 -13.08 -2.62
N VAL A 642 24.59 -12.98 -2.37
CA VAL A 642 23.64 -14.00 -2.88
C VAL A 642 23.48 -13.95 -4.39
N ALA A 643 23.50 -12.76 -5.01
CA ALA A 643 23.43 -12.63 -6.46
C ALA A 643 24.63 -13.30 -7.15
N GLU A 644 25.85 -13.05 -6.67
CA GLU A 644 27.07 -13.63 -7.25
C GLU A 644 27.23 -15.12 -6.89
N CYS A 645 26.69 -15.57 -5.75
CA CYS A 645 26.64 -16.99 -5.38
C CYS A 645 25.57 -17.79 -6.13
N GLY A 646 24.76 -17.15 -6.99
CA GLY A 646 23.86 -17.82 -7.92
C GLY A 646 22.41 -17.93 -7.48
N PHE A 647 21.98 -17.21 -6.44
CA PHE A 647 20.57 -17.02 -6.16
C PHE A 647 19.92 -16.12 -7.23
N HIS A 648 18.60 -16.23 -7.37
CA HIS A 648 17.81 -15.41 -8.30
C HIS A 648 16.77 -14.63 -7.52
N GLY A 649 16.61 -13.36 -7.87
CA GLY A 649 15.64 -12.48 -7.23
C GLY A 649 15.82 -11.04 -7.72
N GLY A 650 14.79 -10.23 -7.55
CA GLY A 650 14.82 -8.83 -7.97
C GLY A 650 15.57 -7.96 -6.97
N LEU A 651 15.93 -6.76 -7.41
CA LEU A 651 16.64 -5.77 -6.60
C LEU A 651 15.70 -4.70 -6.01
N PHE A 652 14.48 -4.62 -6.51
CA PHE A 652 13.60 -3.47 -6.32
C PHE A 652 13.21 -3.26 -4.85
N LEU A 653 12.60 -4.25 -4.18
CA LEU A 653 12.27 -4.14 -2.76
C LEU A 653 13.49 -3.93 -1.83
N PRO A 654 14.61 -4.68 -1.99
CA PRO A 654 15.81 -4.40 -1.21
C PRO A 654 16.31 -2.96 -1.34
N MET A 655 16.23 -2.35 -2.52
CA MET A 655 16.59 -0.93 -2.71
C MET A 655 15.69 0.00 -1.91
N LEU A 656 14.38 -0.23 -1.91
CA LEU A 656 13.45 0.59 -1.11
C LEU A 656 13.81 0.51 0.37
N ALA A 657 14.08 -0.70 0.88
CA ALA A 657 14.47 -0.89 2.27
C ALA A 657 15.82 -0.23 2.59
N MET A 658 16.83 -0.39 1.73
CA MET A 658 18.16 0.20 1.92
C MET A 658 18.11 1.73 1.98
N SER A 659 17.44 2.39 1.04
CA SER A 659 17.35 3.86 1.07
C SER A 659 16.43 4.36 2.16
N SER A 660 15.39 3.61 2.54
CA SER A 660 14.59 3.91 3.73
C SER A 660 15.41 3.89 5.02
N MET A 661 16.36 2.95 5.17
CA MET A 661 17.24 2.90 6.35
C MET A 661 18.12 4.14 6.44
N LEU A 662 18.71 4.55 5.32
CA LEU A 662 19.51 5.78 5.27
C LEU A 662 18.65 7.04 5.43
N GLY A 663 17.40 7.01 4.96
CA GLY A 663 16.40 8.02 5.25
C GLY A 663 16.10 8.17 6.73
N GLY A 664 15.90 7.05 7.41
CA GLY A 664 15.71 7.03 8.87
C GLY A 664 16.91 7.60 9.62
N VAL A 665 18.13 7.34 9.15
CA VAL A 665 19.36 7.99 9.66
C VAL A 665 19.28 9.50 9.48
N PHE A 666 18.93 9.96 8.28
CA PHE A 666 18.84 11.39 7.98
C PHE A 666 17.78 12.09 8.83
N ILE A 667 16.59 11.49 8.98
CA ILE A 667 15.49 11.98 9.83
C ILE A 667 15.96 12.08 11.29
N ASN A 668 16.59 11.03 11.82
CA ASN A 668 17.04 11.00 13.21
C ASN A 668 18.12 12.06 13.52
N VAL A 669 18.96 12.42 12.53
CA VAL A 669 20.08 13.35 12.71
C VAL A 669 19.68 14.80 12.46
N THR A 670 18.88 15.06 11.41
CA THR A 670 18.59 16.43 10.95
C THR A 670 17.26 16.97 11.48
N GLY A 671 16.33 16.11 11.89
CA GLY A 671 14.99 16.52 12.31
C GLY A 671 14.13 17.10 11.18
N VAL A 672 14.46 16.84 9.92
CA VAL A 672 13.64 17.21 8.76
C VAL A 672 12.22 16.68 8.88
N ASN A 673 11.29 17.26 8.12
CA ASN A 673 9.90 16.83 8.14
C ASN A 673 9.81 15.32 7.82
N PRO A 674 9.36 14.50 8.78
CA PRO A 674 9.41 13.05 8.62
C PRO A 674 8.47 12.56 7.51
N THR A 675 7.42 13.30 7.17
CA THR A 675 6.49 12.91 6.11
C THR A 675 7.18 12.95 4.75
N VAL A 676 7.72 14.11 4.35
CA VAL A 676 8.44 14.25 3.05
C VAL A 676 9.68 13.38 3.02
N ALA A 677 10.41 13.34 4.14
CA ALA A 677 11.65 12.59 4.22
C ALA A 677 11.45 11.09 4.03
N ARG A 678 10.39 10.48 4.58
CA ARG A 678 10.08 9.06 4.39
C ARG A 678 9.81 8.75 2.92
N SER A 679 9.00 9.56 2.25
CA SER A 679 8.63 9.37 0.86
C SER A 679 9.82 9.54 -0.08
N CYS A 680 10.58 10.61 0.10
CA CYS A 680 11.77 10.86 -0.69
C CYS A 680 12.83 9.76 -0.45
N ALA A 681 13.09 9.39 0.80
CA ALA A 681 14.07 8.37 1.12
C ALA A 681 13.72 6.99 0.57
N MET A 682 12.45 6.59 0.60
CA MET A 682 12.05 5.25 0.18
C MET A 682 12.44 4.95 -1.27
N ILE A 683 12.43 5.94 -2.16
CA ILE A 683 12.72 5.73 -3.58
C ILE A 683 14.11 6.20 -4.03
N ALA A 684 14.86 6.87 -3.15
CA ALA A 684 16.10 7.56 -3.52
C ALA A 684 17.10 6.62 -4.23
N LEU A 685 17.36 5.42 -3.71
CA LEU A 685 18.28 4.46 -4.34
C LEU A 685 17.65 3.80 -5.59
N GLY A 686 16.35 3.49 -5.52
CA GLY A 686 15.63 2.90 -6.65
C GLY A 686 15.72 3.77 -7.89
N CYS A 687 15.50 5.08 -7.77
CA CYS A 687 15.59 6.04 -8.87
C CYS A 687 17.02 6.21 -9.43
N ALA A 688 18.05 6.00 -8.61
CA ALA A 688 19.44 6.08 -9.08
C ALA A 688 19.81 4.91 -10.00
N LEU A 689 19.29 3.71 -9.72
CA LEU A 689 19.72 2.47 -10.38
C LEU A 689 18.69 1.93 -11.39
N VAL A 690 17.41 2.24 -11.21
CA VAL A 690 16.32 1.82 -12.09
C VAL A 690 15.87 3.02 -12.91
N PRO A 691 15.86 2.94 -14.26
CA PRO A 691 15.47 4.05 -15.13
C PRO A 691 13.94 4.19 -15.20
N SER A 692 13.31 4.43 -14.05
CA SER A 692 11.85 4.51 -13.89
C SER A 692 11.43 5.59 -12.87
N PRO A 693 11.85 6.86 -13.05
CA PRO A 693 11.58 7.92 -12.07
C PRO A 693 10.08 8.19 -11.88
N PHE A 694 9.25 8.07 -12.92
CA PHE A 694 7.82 8.33 -12.80
C PHE A 694 7.11 7.22 -12.02
N ALA A 695 7.40 5.96 -12.30
CA ALA A 695 6.83 4.84 -11.56
C ALA A 695 7.27 4.87 -10.09
N MET A 696 8.53 5.20 -9.80
CA MET A 696 9.02 5.33 -8.43
C MET A 696 8.35 6.50 -7.68
N ALA A 697 8.14 7.64 -8.35
CA ALA A 697 7.44 8.76 -7.70
C ALA A 697 5.99 8.39 -7.35
N VAL A 698 5.27 7.75 -8.28
CA VAL A 698 3.90 7.27 -8.04
C VAL A 698 3.87 6.15 -7.00
N LEU A 699 4.85 5.23 -7.01
CA LEU A 699 5.02 4.20 -5.99
C LEU A 699 5.07 4.83 -4.61
N SER A 700 5.96 5.81 -4.41
CA SER A 700 6.13 6.42 -3.10
C SER A 700 4.87 7.15 -2.63
N MET A 701 4.32 7.99 -3.51
CA MET A 701 3.11 8.75 -3.22
C MET A 701 1.97 7.80 -2.83
N SER A 702 1.85 6.67 -3.52
CA SER A 702 0.76 5.72 -3.30
C SER A 702 0.98 4.84 -2.06
N ALA A 703 2.22 4.38 -1.84
CA ALA A 703 2.58 3.55 -0.70
C ALA A 703 2.50 4.29 0.63
N LEU A 704 2.68 5.61 0.64
CA LEU A 704 2.61 6.44 1.85
C LEU A 704 1.36 7.34 1.87
N MET A 705 0.48 7.20 0.86
CA MET A 705 -0.73 8.00 0.71
C MET A 705 -0.47 9.51 0.77
N ASP A 706 0.66 9.95 0.20
CA ASP A 706 0.96 11.37 0.11
C ASP A 706 -0.05 12.05 -0.81
N GLY A 707 -0.57 13.20 -0.38
CA GLY A 707 -1.43 14.02 -1.23
C GLY A 707 -0.69 14.49 -2.50
N PRO A 708 -1.41 14.98 -3.52
CA PRO A 708 -0.82 15.38 -4.79
C PRO A 708 0.30 16.44 -4.66
N GLN A 709 0.24 17.27 -3.61
CA GLN A 709 1.28 18.26 -3.31
C GLN A 709 2.61 17.60 -2.85
N GLY A 710 2.54 16.44 -2.19
CA GLY A 710 3.72 15.66 -1.79
C GLY A 710 4.48 15.06 -2.97
N LEU A 711 3.85 14.95 -4.14
CA LEU A 711 4.50 14.44 -5.35
C LEU A 711 5.67 15.33 -5.80
N VAL A 712 5.62 16.64 -5.57
CA VAL A 712 6.67 17.57 -6.03
C VAL A 712 8.06 17.24 -5.46
N PRO A 713 8.26 17.16 -4.12
CA PRO A 713 9.56 16.77 -3.56
C PRO A 713 9.96 15.33 -3.87
N ILE A 714 8.99 14.41 -3.95
CA ILE A 714 9.24 13.01 -4.33
C ILE A 714 9.78 12.95 -5.77
N PHE A 715 9.18 13.68 -6.70
CA PHE A 715 9.62 13.74 -8.08
C PHE A 715 10.97 14.46 -8.22
N ALA A 716 11.21 15.51 -7.45
CA ALA A 716 12.52 16.16 -7.38
C ALA A 716 13.61 15.19 -6.91
N THR A 717 13.30 14.32 -5.93
CA THR A 717 14.18 13.24 -5.47
C THR A 717 14.50 12.27 -6.61
N ALA A 718 13.45 11.79 -7.30
CA ALA A 718 13.59 10.83 -8.39
C ALA A 718 14.46 11.37 -9.53
N CYS A 719 14.16 12.58 -10.00
CA CYS A 719 14.90 13.25 -11.06
C CYS A 719 16.36 13.53 -10.65
N THR A 720 16.58 14.07 -9.45
CA THR A 720 17.93 14.39 -8.97
C THR A 720 18.79 13.13 -8.85
N SER A 721 18.26 12.08 -8.22
CA SER A 721 18.97 10.80 -8.05
C SER A 721 19.36 10.18 -9.39
N TYR A 722 18.42 10.14 -10.34
CA TYR A 722 18.64 9.58 -11.66
C TYR A 722 19.62 10.43 -12.50
N MET A 723 19.43 11.75 -12.55
CA MET A 723 20.28 12.67 -13.33
C MET A 723 21.72 12.69 -12.83
N LEU A 724 21.96 12.64 -11.51
CA LEU A 724 23.31 12.59 -10.97
C LEU A 724 24.03 11.29 -11.36
N CYS A 725 23.35 10.14 -11.24
CA CYS A 725 23.92 8.87 -11.68
C CYS A 725 24.22 8.85 -13.19
N LEU A 726 23.35 9.45 -14.01
CA LEU A 726 23.61 9.62 -15.45
C LEU A 726 24.79 10.54 -15.72
N GLY A 727 24.87 11.70 -15.06
CA GLY A 727 25.91 12.71 -15.25
C GLY A 727 27.29 12.21 -14.84
N VAL A 728 27.36 11.35 -13.82
CA VAL A 728 28.61 10.69 -13.40
C VAL A 728 29.11 9.66 -14.45
N GLY A 729 28.21 9.12 -15.29
CA GLY A 729 28.58 8.24 -16.41
C GLY A 729 29.01 6.82 -16.01
N TRP A 730 28.92 6.45 -14.72
CA TRP A 730 29.35 5.14 -14.24
C TRP A 730 28.53 3.98 -14.79
N PRO A 731 27.19 4.03 -14.82
CA PRO A 731 26.39 2.94 -15.36
C PRO A 731 26.76 2.63 -16.83
N GLN A 732 26.94 3.67 -17.65
CA GLN A 732 27.30 3.56 -19.06
C GLN A 732 28.67 2.89 -19.21
N LYS A 733 29.67 3.35 -18.44
CA LYS A 733 31.01 2.77 -18.46
C LYS A 733 31.01 1.30 -18.00
N LEU A 734 30.22 0.94 -17.00
CA LEU A 734 30.09 -0.45 -16.55
C LEU A 734 29.40 -1.33 -17.59
N MET A 735 28.38 -0.82 -18.28
CA MET A 735 27.72 -1.51 -19.39
C MET A 735 28.69 -1.73 -20.56
N GLU A 736 29.46 -0.71 -20.96
CA GLU A 736 30.47 -0.84 -22.00
C GLU A 736 31.56 -1.86 -21.64
N LEU A 737 32.04 -1.85 -20.40
CA LEU A 737 33.02 -2.82 -19.92
C LEU A 737 32.44 -4.24 -19.91
N SER A 738 31.17 -4.40 -19.56
CA SER A 738 30.47 -5.69 -19.62
C SER A 738 30.33 -6.19 -21.06
N ALA A 739 29.91 -5.31 -21.98
CA ALA A 739 29.78 -5.62 -23.40
C ALA A 739 31.13 -6.03 -24.03
N LYS A 740 32.21 -5.28 -23.74
CA LYS A 740 33.57 -5.62 -24.18
C LYS A 740 34.03 -6.98 -23.65
N ARG A 741 33.72 -7.31 -22.38
CA ARG A 741 34.04 -8.62 -21.80
C ARG A 741 33.25 -9.75 -22.46
N GLN A 742 31.98 -9.55 -22.75
CA GLN A 742 31.15 -10.54 -23.46
C GLN A 742 31.67 -10.78 -24.89
N GLN A 743 32.02 -9.71 -25.62
CA GLN A 743 32.61 -9.83 -26.95
C GLN A 743 33.97 -10.54 -26.93
N ALA A 744 34.81 -10.28 -25.91
CA ALA A 744 36.09 -10.97 -25.75
C ALA A 744 35.91 -12.46 -25.42
N ALA A 745 34.94 -12.79 -24.56
CA ALA A 745 34.63 -14.19 -24.23
C ALA A 745 34.10 -14.97 -25.43
N GLY A 746 33.23 -14.36 -26.24
CA GLY A 746 32.67 -14.99 -27.45
C GLY A 746 33.68 -15.20 -28.59
N LYS A 747 34.84 -14.51 -28.58
CA LYS A 747 35.94 -14.77 -29.53
C LYS A 747 36.87 -15.90 -29.08
N ALA A 748 36.83 -16.27 -27.80
CA ALA A 748 37.72 -17.30 -27.23
C ALA A 748 37.10 -18.71 -27.29
N THR A 749 35.78 -18.79 -27.51
CA THR A 749 35.02 -20.01 -27.82
C THR A 749 34.95 -20.20 -29.32
#